data_AF-A0A7J7VFM8-F1
#
_entry.id   AF-A0A7J7VFM8-F1
#
_cell.length_a   1.000
_cell.length_b   1.000
_cell.length_c   1.000
_cell.angle_alpha   90.00
_cell.angle_beta   90.00
_cell.angle_gamma   90.00
#
_symmetry.space_group_name_H-M   'P 1'
#
loop_
_entity.id
_entity.type
_entity.pdbx_description
1 polymer ?
#
loop_
_entity_poly.entity_id
_entity_poly.type
_entity_poly.pdbx_seq_one_letter_code
_entity_poly.pdbx_strand_id
1 'polypeptide(L)'
;MSHQSDNLHKPCGQMKDQGLKTQKSHPPLMELILRLRQLIDDYSRQLKIRHLQEDLEQEKQWHSQDTREQEAILVQLLGEVANLLQAGATSSLELQLPRLPLDSRGGGGQQAQLPRKPDQLSHQLSDSKAAVVSCDLSNRGIDISASYKSSFKDFIAYQGDKYHEDKNTLGLINLGLSENKLCIDLLTERLSRSDMNYIDDDLLQYPDWSGHSFLREEVARFLTYYCKAPEQLDPENVVVLSGCCAIFSALTLVLCNPGDAFLIITPFYSGFTFASSLYVNVELIRVHLDSEITEADTQPFQLTVDKLEKALLEARLKGKKVKGLVLINPNNPLGDIYSRDSLMEYLEFAKRYNLHVIIDEIYMGTVFDESIPFHSVLSLESLPDPNRTHVIWGTSKEFGISGFRFGTLYTHNKEVVSAVGAFGFLHSISGITQHKLCRLLQDREWIDNVYLPTNRSRMQEAHRYITDRLKTLKIPFLNRGSGLYIWVNLKEYLDPCTFEEEQLLYHRFLDNKLLLAPGKAYMCKEPGWFRLTFTDKPLRLKVGLGQLPKAKTKSQNVSHQSDALHRPHPQVMKVIQRLQKIINEYILQLESRHQQEDLEQEEQQHSQNIRDQEAILVHLMCEVVNLLHSGASSSVELQLPRLSLDSRGGAGGGQQAQSSREPDQLSHQLSDSETAFISCYLSNRGIDVSALYQSNFQDFVAYQGDKYHEDRNTLGLINLGLSENKLCIDLLTERLSRSDMNYIDDDLLQYPDWRGHAFLREEVARFLTYYCKAPDLLDPENVVVLNSSLSVFLTLTMVLCDPGDAFLIPTPFSSGFTLTARLYSKVELIHVHLLRKITEADTQPFQLIVDKLEKALLEAKFKGKKVRGLVLFNPNNFMGDIDSLDSLKEYLEFAKRHNLHVIIDETSMLSEFHASIPFHSVLNMKSLPDPNRTHVIWGTSKSFGISGFRFGTLYTHNKEVVSAVGAFGFLHSISGITQHKLCRLLQDREWIDNMYLPTNRSRMQEAHRYITNKLKTLKVPFLSRGSGLYIWVNLKEYLDPCTFEEEQLLYRHFLDNKLLLAPGKAYMCKEPGWFRLTFTDKPLRLKVAIV
;
A
#
# COMPACT_ATOMS: atom_id res chain seq x y z
N MET A 1 -0.84 -49.14 -35.86
CA MET A 1 -0.03 -50.09 -36.65
C MET A 1 1.09 -49.28 -37.30
N SER A 2 2.33 -49.55 -36.89
CA SER A 2 3.57 -49.66 -37.70
C SER A 2 3.50 -49.36 -39.20
N HIS A 3 4.50 -48.87 -39.95
CA HIS A 3 5.96 -48.67 -39.81
C HIS A 3 6.34 -47.81 -41.07
N GLN A 4 7.15 -46.75 -40.95
CA GLN A 4 8.59 -46.65 -41.32
C GLN A 4 8.99 -46.67 -42.82
N SER A 5 10.09 -45.93 -43.08
CA SER A 5 11.05 -45.98 -44.20
C SER A 5 10.68 -45.18 -45.46
N ASP A 6 11.59 -44.58 -46.23
CA ASP A 6 13.01 -44.22 -46.10
C ASP A 6 13.39 -43.26 -47.25
N ASN A 7 14.52 -42.59 -47.05
CA ASN A 7 15.37 -41.79 -47.93
C ASN A 7 15.34 -42.04 -49.47
N LEU A 8 15.64 -40.98 -50.27
CA LEU A 8 16.74 -40.98 -51.26
C LEU A 8 17.00 -39.61 -51.94
N HIS A 9 18.20 -39.51 -52.53
CA HIS A 9 19.05 -38.34 -52.79
C HIS A 9 19.12 -37.90 -54.27
N LYS A 10 19.42 -36.59 -54.49
CA LYS A 10 20.26 -35.96 -55.57
C LYS A 10 19.77 -35.94 -57.04
N PRO A 11 20.35 -35.13 -57.99
CA PRO A 11 21.28 -33.99 -57.88
C PRO A 11 21.05 -32.77 -58.83
N CYS A 12 21.63 -31.62 -58.41
CA CYS A 12 22.44 -30.60 -59.13
C CYS A 12 22.32 -30.31 -60.65
N GLY A 13 22.16 -29.00 -60.98
CA GLY A 13 22.46 -28.40 -62.30
C GLY A 13 22.61 -26.86 -62.29
N GLN A 14 23.86 -26.40 -62.30
CA GLN A 14 24.48 -25.16 -62.85
C GLN A 14 23.99 -23.70 -62.57
N MET A 15 24.89 -22.99 -61.87
CA MET A 15 25.50 -21.64 -62.06
C MET A 15 24.78 -20.43 -62.71
N LYS A 16 24.80 -19.36 -61.89
CA LYS A 16 25.12 -17.92 -62.14
C LYS A 16 24.18 -17.08 -63.04
N ASP A 17 23.51 -16.14 -62.40
CA ASP A 17 23.62 -14.72 -62.81
C ASP A 17 23.51 -13.77 -61.60
N GLN A 18 24.36 -12.74 -61.58
CA GLN A 18 24.47 -11.74 -60.52
C GLN A 18 23.55 -10.55 -60.83
N GLY A 19 22.51 -10.37 -60.01
CA GLY A 19 21.79 -9.10 -59.92
C GLY A 19 22.09 -8.43 -58.58
N LEU A 20 22.75 -7.26 -58.60
CA LEU A 20 22.84 -6.37 -57.44
C LEU A 20 21.42 -6.03 -56.95
N LYS A 21 21.04 -6.53 -55.78
CA LYS A 21 19.91 -6.02 -55.00
C LYS A 21 20.45 -5.08 -53.92
N THR A 22 19.97 -3.85 -53.97
CA THR A 22 20.14 -2.76 -53.01
C THR A 22 19.87 -3.21 -51.57
N GLN A 23 20.78 -2.88 -50.64
CA GLN A 23 20.54 -2.98 -49.20
C GLN A 23 19.43 -2.01 -48.80
N LYS A 24 18.37 -2.51 -48.14
CA LYS A 24 17.29 -1.69 -47.58
C LYS A 24 17.83 -0.90 -46.38
N SER A 25 17.85 0.43 -46.51
CA SER A 25 17.99 1.39 -45.40
C SER A 25 16.77 1.30 -44.47
N HIS A 26 16.95 1.48 -43.16
CA HIS A 26 15.87 1.54 -42.16
C HIS A 26 15.05 2.84 -42.34
N PRO A 27 13.82 2.79 -42.88
CA PRO A 27 13.08 4.01 -43.23
C PRO A 27 12.71 4.92 -42.03
N PRO A 28 12.30 4.39 -40.84
CA PRO A 28 11.90 5.22 -39.71
C PRO A 28 13.05 6.01 -39.08
N LEU A 29 14.23 5.41 -38.95
CA LEU A 29 15.41 6.08 -38.40
C LEU A 29 15.86 7.22 -39.33
N MET A 30 15.80 7.00 -40.64
CA MET A 30 16.17 8.02 -41.61
C MET A 30 15.15 9.18 -41.62
N GLU A 31 13.86 8.90 -41.46
CA GLU A 31 12.82 9.93 -41.34
C GLU A 31 12.96 10.75 -40.05
N LEU A 32 13.32 10.09 -38.94
CA LEU A 32 13.58 10.77 -37.67
C LEU A 32 14.84 11.65 -37.73
N ILE A 33 15.93 11.14 -38.35
CA ILE A 33 17.15 11.92 -38.59
C ILE A 33 16.88 13.12 -39.50
N LEU A 34 16.05 12.96 -40.54
CA LEU A 34 15.67 14.06 -41.43
C LEU A 34 14.82 15.11 -40.72
N ARG A 35 13.86 14.71 -39.86
CA ARG A 35 13.10 15.64 -39.01
C ARG A 35 14.00 16.38 -38.03
N LEU A 36 14.91 15.68 -37.38
CA LEU A 36 15.84 16.26 -36.41
C LEU A 36 16.77 17.26 -37.10
N ARG A 37 17.25 16.94 -38.31
CA ARG A 37 17.99 17.88 -39.17
C ARG A 37 17.18 19.12 -39.52
N GLN A 38 15.92 18.94 -39.89
CA GLN A 38 15.04 20.05 -40.28
C GLN A 38 14.74 20.99 -39.10
N LEU A 39 14.55 20.43 -37.91
CA LEU A 39 14.31 21.18 -36.67
C LEU A 39 15.56 21.93 -36.20
N ILE A 40 16.75 21.31 -36.33
CA ILE A 40 18.04 21.99 -36.10
C ILE A 40 18.26 23.12 -37.11
N ASP A 41 17.95 22.90 -38.39
CA ASP A 41 18.09 23.91 -39.44
C ASP A 41 17.13 25.09 -39.22
N ASP A 42 15.90 24.83 -38.77
CA ASP A 42 14.91 25.85 -38.45
C ASP A 42 15.28 26.63 -37.18
N TYR A 43 15.72 25.95 -36.12
CA TYR A 43 16.22 26.58 -34.89
C TYR A 43 17.47 27.44 -35.18
N SER A 44 18.41 26.93 -35.99
CA SER A 44 19.61 27.67 -36.43
C SER A 44 19.26 28.90 -37.29
N ARG A 45 18.22 28.82 -38.12
CA ARG A 45 17.71 29.97 -38.87
C ARG A 45 17.07 31.01 -37.96
N GLN A 46 16.27 30.58 -36.99
CA GLN A 46 15.65 31.49 -36.02
C GLN A 46 16.69 32.19 -35.14
N LEU A 47 17.77 31.50 -34.76
CA LEU A 47 18.91 32.10 -34.07
C LEU A 47 19.65 33.12 -34.95
N LYS A 48 19.85 32.82 -36.24
CA LYS A 48 20.45 33.77 -37.19
C LYS A 48 19.57 35.00 -37.45
N ILE A 49 18.24 34.84 -37.48
CA ILE A 49 17.29 35.95 -37.63
C ILE A 49 17.28 36.82 -36.36
N ARG A 50 17.34 36.20 -35.18
CA ARG A 50 17.48 36.91 -33.88
C ARG A 50 18.78 37.72 -33.81
N HIS A 51 19.90 37.16 -34.27
CA HIS A 51 21.17 37.89 -34.33
C HIS A 51 21.22 39.03 -35.36
N LEU A 52 20.31 39.06 -36.35
CA LEU A 52 20.18 40.19 -37.28
C LEU A 52 19.31 41.33 -36.71
N GLN A 53 18.59 41.09 -35.61
CA GLN A 53 17.85 42.08 -34.86
C GLN A 53 18.64 42.43 -33.59
N GLU A 54 19.73 43.16 -33.77
CA GLU A 54 20.54 43.70 -32.66
C GLU A 54 19.73 44.75 -31.88
N ASP A 55 18.90 44.31 -30.93
CA ASP A 55 18.45 45.13 -29.80
C ASP A 55 18.56 44.30 -28.52
N LEU A 56 19.70 44.50 -27.83
CA LEU A 56 20.17 43.75 -26.66
C LEU A 56 19.19 43.78 -25.46
N GLU A 57 18.21 44.68 -25.47
CA GLU A 57 17.24 44.84 -24.38
C GLU A 57 15.94 44.04 -24.57
N GLN A 58 15.62 43.53 -25.78
CA GLN A 58 14.46 42.64 -25.99
C GLN A 58 14.78 41.16 -25.80
N GLU A 59 16.05 40.75 -25.84
CA GLU A 59 16.48 39.35 -25.70
C GLU A 59 16.15 38.76 -24.32
N LYS A 60 16.18 39.60 -23.26
CA LYS A 60 15.78 39.22 -21.89
C LYS A 60 14.27 39.01 -21.71
N GLN A 61 13.45 39.47 -22.64
CA GLN A 61 11.97 39.43 -22.53
C GLN A 61 11.33 38.49 -23.56
N TRP A 62 12.12 37.94 -24.51
CA TRP A 62 11.66 37.10 -25.62
C TRP A 62 12.01 35.61 -25.52
N HIS A 63 12.30 35.09 -24.32
CA HIS A 63 12.20 33.64 -24.08
C HIS A 63 10.73 33.19 -24.16
N SER A 64 10.19 33.15 -25.38
CA SER A 64 8.82 32.71 -25.63
C SER A 64 8.68 31.22 -25.32
N GLN A 65 7.48 30.86 -24.86
CA GLN A 65 7.07 29.47 -24.61
C GLN A 65 7.37 28.56 -25.82
N ASP A 66 7.32 29.09 -27.05
CA ASP A 66 7.70 28.40 -28.29
C ASP A 66 9.17 27.93 -28.31
N THR A 67 10.11 28.71 -27.75
CA THR A 67 11.54 28.35 -27.76
C THR A 67 11.81 27.21 -26.77
N ARG A 68 11.17 27.25 -25.60
CA ARG A 68 11.22 26.16 -24.61
C ARG A 68 10.52 24.90 -25.10
N GLU A 69 9.41 25.06 -25.82
CA GLU A 69 8.73 23.93 -26.48
C GLU A 69 9.61 23.31 -27.57
N GLN A 70 10.29 24.11 -28.40
CA GLN A 70 11.23 23.60 -29.41
C GLN A 70 12.44 22.88 -28.80
N GLU A 71 13.01 23.41 -27.71
CA GLU A 71 14.11 22.75 -26.99
C GLU A 71 13.65 21.45 -26.32
N ALA A 72 12.45 21.44 -25.72
CA ALA A 72 11.86 20.22 -25.17
C ALA A 72 11.61 19.16 -26.26
N ILE A 73 11.13 19.57 -27.44
CA ILE A 73 10.97 18.69 -28.60
C ILE A 73 12.33 18.17 -29.09
N LEU A 74 13.37 18.99 -29.09
CA LEU A 74 14.73 18.58 -29.47
C LEU A 74 15.28 17.54 -28.49
N VAL A 75 15.15 17.75 -27.18
CA VAL A 75 15.56 16.80 -26.14
C VAL A 75 14.77 15.50 -26.26
N GLN A 76 13.46 15.58 -26.49
CA GLN A 76 12.63 14.39 -26.71
C GLN A 76 13.07 13.61 -27.95
N LEU A 77 13.28 14.27 -29.09
CA LEU A 77 13.71 13.63 -30.34
C LEU A 77 15.12 13.03 -30.21
N LEU A 78 16.05 13.70 -29.53
CA LEU A 78 17.38 13.17 -29.24
C LEU A 78 17.30 11.95 -28.31
N GLY A 79 16.42 11.97 -27.32
CA GLY A 79 16.10 10.82 -26.48
C GLY A 79 15.50 9.66 -27.30
N GLU A 80 14.61 9.94 -28.24
CA GLU A 80 14.03 8.94 -29.15
C GLU A 80 15.09 8.36 -30.10
N VAL A 81 16.00 9.17 -30.64
CA VAL A 81 17.15 8.67 -31.42
C VAL A 81 18.07 7.81 -30.54
N ALA A 82 18.38 8.24 -29.32
CA ALA A 82 19.19 7.46 -28.38
C ALA A 82 18.53 6.11 -28.05
N ASN A 83 17.21 6.12 -27.85
CA ASN A 83 16.41 4.92 -27.59
C ASN A 83 16.32 4.02 -28.83
N LEU A 84 16.18 4.56 -30.05
CA LEU A 84 16.17 3.80 -31.30
C LEU A 84 17.55 3.24 -31.64
N LEU A 85 18.62 3.95 -31.34
CA LEU A 85 19.99 3.46 -31.42
C LEU A 85 20.24 2.33 -30.39
N GLN A 86 19.61 2.40 -29.22
CA GLN A 86 19.55 1.32 -28.24
C GLN A 86 18.71 0.12 -28.73
N ALA A 87 17.60 0.38 -29.43
CA ALA A 87 16.67 -0.62 -29.94
C ALA A 87 17.11 -1.23 -31.29
N GLY A 88 18.15 -0.66 -31.92
CA GLY A 88 18.73 -1.06 -33.21
C GLY A 88 19.48 -2.40 -33.19
N ALA A 89 18.81 -3.48 -32.78
CA ALA A 89 19.13 -4.86 -33.14
C ALA A 89 17.91 -5.81 -33.09
N THR A 90 16.69 -5.37 -32.76
CA THR A 90 15.51 -6.27 -32.75
C THR A 90 14.18 -5.56 -33.05
N SER A 91 13.57 -5.94 -34.17
CA SER A 91 12.16 -5.77 -34.60
C SER A 91 11.64 -4.35 -34.93
N SER A 92 10.78 -4.33 -35.96
CA SER A 92 10.17 -3.18 -36.63
C SER A 92 9.11 -2.49 -35.78
N LEU A 93 9.39 -1.26 -35.32
CA LEU A 93 8.40 -0.33 -34.80
C LEU A 93 7.68 0.36 -35.97
N GLU A 94 6.37 0.15 -36.11
CA GLU A 94 5.51 1.09 -36.84
C GLU A 94 5.21 2.27 -35.92
N LEU A 95 5.85 3.41 -36.19
CA LEU A 95 5.57 4.69 -35.55
C LEU A 95 4.33 5.32 -36.20
N GLN A 96 3.28 5.61 -35.42
CA GLN A 96 2.31 6.64 -35.79
C GLN A 96 2.80 7.98 -35.24
N LEU A 97 3.27 8.85 -36.14
CA LEU A 97 3.71 10.22 -35.82
C LEU A 97 2.50 11.12 -35.47
N PRO A 98 2.56 11.93 -34.40
CA PRO A 98 1.58 12.98 -34.16
C PRO A 98 1.61 14.00 -35.30
N ARG A 99 0.45 14.36 -35.86
CA ARG A 99 0.31 15.48 -36.78
C ARG A 99 0.14 16.77 -35.98
N LEU A 100 0.96 17.78 -36.29
CA LEU A 100 0.76 19.15 -35.80
C LEU A 100 -0.54 19.74 -36.40
N PRO A 101 -1.27 20.60 -35.68
CA PRO A 101 -2.43 21.30 -36.22
C PRO A 101 -1.93 22.37 -37.22
N LEU A 102 -2.36 22.27 -38.47
CA LEU A 102 -2.24 23.36 -39.45
C LEU A 102 -3.57 24.10 -39.51
N ASP A 103 -3.57 25.35 -39.05
CA ASP A 103 -4.69 26.27 -39.24
C ASP A 103 -4.76 26.74 -40.71
N SER A 104 -5.92 26.53 -41.34
CA SER A 104 -6.81 27.58 -41.88
C SER A 104 -7.54 27.24 -43.20
N ARG A 105 -8.88 27.42 -43.14
CA ARG A 105 -9.87 27.79 -44.19
C ARG A 105 -10.24 26.80 -45.33
N GLY A 106 -11.52 26.41 -45.35
CA GLY A 106 -12.35 26.37 -46.58
C GLY A 106 -13.19 25.12 -46.87
N GLY A 107 -14.51 25.19 -46.65
CA GLY A 107 -15.54 24.73 -47.60
C GLY A 107 -16.01 23.26 -47.65
N GLY A 108 -17.19 22.98 -47.07
CA GLY A 108 -18.34 22.30 -47.72
C GLY A 108 -18.40 20.78 -47.93
N GLY A 109 -19.50 20.14 -47.47
CA GLY A 109 -20.20 19.08 -48.24
C GLY A 109 -20.38 17.66 -47.65
N GLN A 110 -21.53 17.45 -47.00
CA GLN A 110 -22.50 16.31 -47.04
C GLN A 110 -22.14 14.80 -47.15
N GLN A 111 -22.90 14.01 -46.34
CA GLN A 111 -23.45 12.63 -46.52
C GLN A 111 -22.50 11.41 -46.42
N ALA A 112 -22.87 10.19 -46.00
CA ALA A 112 -23.96 9.58 -45.21
C ALA A 112 -23.69 8.05 -45.07
N GLN A 113 -24.29 7.41 -44.05
CA GLN A 113 -24.73 5.99 -43.94
C GLN A 113 -23.80 4.81 -43.52
N LEU A 114 -24.21 4.17 -42.41
CA LEU A 114 -24.01 2.79 -41.89
C LEU A 114 -24.87 1.75 -42.68
N PRO A 115 -24.99 0.41 -42.36
CA PRO A 115 -24.38 -0.47 -41.32
C PRO A 115 -23.97 -1.91 -41.77
N ARG A 116 -23.31 -2.72 -40.90
CA ARG A 116 -23.66 -4.15 -40.52
C ARG A 116 -22.58 -4.87 -39.66
N LYS A 117 -23.04 -5.70 -38.71
CA LYS A 117 -22.37 -6.74 -37.86
C LYS A 117 -22.99 -8.13 -38.20
N PRO A 118 -22.64 -9.31 -37.61
CA PRO A 118 -21.48 -9.82 -36.81
C PRO A 118 -20.87 -11.15 -37.43
N ASP A 119 -19.76 -11.79 -37.00
CA ASP A 119 -19.58 -12.66 -35.82
C ASP A 119 -18.13 -13.24 -35.66
N GLN A 120 -17.74 -13.42 -34.39
CA GLN A 120 -16.90 -14.44 -33.70
C GLN A 120 -15.40 -14.75 -33.96
N LEU A 121 -14.63 -14.52 -32.86
CA LEU A 121 -13.59 -15.34 -32.19
C LEU A 121 -12.20 -15.57 -32.81
N SER A 122 -11.19 -14.86 -32.26
CA SER A 122 -9.97 -15.49 -31.71
C SER A 122 -9.28 -14.58 -30.68
N HIS A 123 -8.71 -15.23 -29.66
CA HIS A 123 -8.15 -14.69 -28.43
C HIS A 123 -6.61 -14.56 -28.55
N GLN A 124 -6.04 -13.65 -27.75
CA GLN A 124 -4.67 -13.60 -27.20
C GLN A 124 -3.58 -12.72 -27.87
N LEU A 125 -2.92 -11.99 -26.95
CA LEU A 125 -1.59 -11.34 -26.97
C LEU A 125 -1.46 -9.94 -27.61
N SER A 126 -1.40 -8.91 -26.77
CA SER A 126 -0.25 -7.97 -26.75
C SER A 126 -0.29 -7.04 -25.53
N ASP A 127 0.38 -7.48 -24.46
CA ASP A 127 0.97 -6.56 -23.47
C ASP A 127 2.30 -6.07 -24.05
N SER A 128 2.41 -4.77 -24.35
CA SER A 128 3.71 -4.12 -24.50
C SER A 128 3.66 -2.73 -23.85
N LYS A 129 4.69 -2.46 -23.03
CA LYS A 129 4.83 -1.31 -22.13
C LYS A 129 4.97 0.01 -22.90
N ALA A 130 3.85 0.69 -23.14
CA ALA A 130 3.83 2.15 -23.08
C ALA A 130 3.72 2.55 -21.60
N ALA A 131 4.42 3.59 -21.16
CA ALA A 131 4.13 4.22 -19.88
C ALA A 131 2.70 4.80 -19.98
N VAL A 132 1.72 4.02 -19.54
CA VAL A 132 0.33 4.47 -19.43
C VAL A 132 0.36 5.58 -18.39
N VAL A 133 0.25 6.83 -18.83
CA VAL A 133 -0.12 7.93 -17.94
C VAL A 133 -1.52 7.60 -17.45
N SER A 134 -1.61 7.00 -16.26
CA SER A 134 -2.89 6.77 -15.62
C SER A 134 -3.58 8.13 -15.46
N CYS A 135 -4.77 8.28 -16.04
CA CYS A 135 -5.57 9.50 -15.95
C CYS A 135 -6.40 9.57 -14.65
N ASP A 136 -6.50 8.46 -13.93
CA ASP A 136 -7.34 8.30 -12.73
C ASP A 136 -6.53 8.29 -11.43
N LEU A 137 -5.34 7.69 -11.43
CA LEU A 137 -4.49 7.64 -10.24
C LEU A 137 -3.76 8.98 -9.98
N SER A 138 -3.32 9.19 -8.74
CA SER A 138 -2.33 10.21 -8.40
C SER A 138 -0.90 9.72 -8.67
N ASN A 139 0.10 10.59 -8.60
CA ASN A 139 1.50 10.14 -8.73
C ASN A 139 1.83 9.12 -7.62
N ARG A 140 1.41 9.42 -6.38
CA ARG A 140 1.48 8.48 -5.26
C ARG A 140 0.76 7.16 -5.54
N GLY A 141 -0.43 7.21 -6.15
CA GLY A 141 -1.18 6.02 -6.53
C GLY A 141 -0.49 5.16 -7.60
N ILE A 142 0.14 5.80 -8.59
CA ILE A 142 0.95 5.14 -9.62
C ILE A 142 2.14 4.44 -8.97
N ASP A 143 2.85 5.12 -8.06
CA ASP A 143 4.00 4.56 -7.34
C ASP A 143 3.61 3.35 -6.48
N ILE A 144 2.51 3.46 -5.73
CA ILE A 144 1.98 2.34 -4.93
C ILE A 144 1.62 1.16 -5.83
N SER A 145 0.91 1.40 -6.94
CA SER A 145 0.51 0.37 -7.90
C SER A 145 1.72 -0.31 -8.54
N ALA A 146 2.72 0.47 -8.96
CA ALA A 146 3.96 -0.03 -9.54
C ALA A 146 4.78 -0.83 -8.52
N SER A 147 4.94 -0.31 -7.31
CA SER A 147 5.65 -0.97 -6.22
C SER A 147 4.98 -2.28 -5.82
N TYR A 148 3.66 -2.31 -5.75
CA TYR A 148 2.89 -3.52 -5.48
C TYR A 148 3.05 -4.56 -6.59
N LYS A 149 2.84 -4.17 -7.85
CA LYS A 149 3.02 -5.06 -9.00
C LYS A 149 4.44 -5.63 -9.05
N SER A 150 5.46 -4.83 -8.74
CA SER A 150 6.85 -5.30 -8.69
C SER A 150 7.11 -6.23 -7.51
N SER A 151 6.64 -5.88 -6.32
CA SER A 151 6.97 -6.61 -5.07
C SER A 151 6.19 -7.91 -4.91
N PHE A 152 4.99 -8.01 -5.50
CA PHE A 152 4.08 -9.13 -5.32
C PHE A 152 3.72 -9.86 -6.61
N LYS A 153 4.36 -9.56 -7.75
CA LYS A 153 4.12 -10.23 -9.05
C LYS A 153 4.05 -11.74 -8.92
N ASP A 154 5.04 -12.32 -8.24
CA ASP A 154 5.20 -13.75 -8.13
C ASP A 154 4.19 -14.38 -7.18
N PHE A 155 3.80 -13.64 -6.13
CA PHE A 155 2.73 -14.05 -5.24
C PHE A 155 1.38 -14.05 -5.98
N ILE A 156 1.10 -13.04 -6.80
CA ILE A 156 -0.10 -12.96 -7.62
C ILE A 156 -0.13 -14.11 -8.64
N ALA A 157 0.99 -14.36 -9.33
CA ALA A 157 1.12 -15.48 -10.27
C ALA A 157 0.92 -16.83 -9.57
N TYR A 158 1.50 -17.01 -8.38
CA TYR A 158 1.32 -18.21 -7.57
C TYR A 158 -0.14 -18.44 -7.16
N GLN A 159 -0.86 -17.39 -6.73
CA GLN A 159 -2.27 -17.52 -6.36
C GLN A 159 -3.14 -17.93 -7.56
N GLY A 160 -2.81 -17.50 -8.77
CA GLY A 160 -3.54 -17.85 -10.00
C GLY A 160 -3.25 -19.26 -10.56
N ASP A 161 -2.11 -19.87 -10.21
CA ASP A 161 -1.69 -21.18 -10.74
C ASP A 161 -1.09 -22.06 -9.63
N LYS A 162 -1.73 -22.11 -8.45
CA LYS A 162 -1.24 -22.85 -7.28
C LYS A 162 -1.21 -24.36 -7.57
N TYR A 163 -0.11 -25.03 -7.22
CA TYR A 163 -0.06 -26.49 -7.24
C TYR A 163 -1.01 -27.10 -6.21
N HIS A 164 -1.84 -28.03 -6.65
CA HIS A 164 -2.68 -28.90 -5.82
C HIS A 164 -2.43 -30.36 -6.19
N GLU A 165 -2.43 -31.23 -5.18
CA GLU A 165 -2.17 -32.67 -5.38
C GLU A 165 -3.25 -33.34 -6.24
N ASP A 166 -4.46 -32.79 -6.20
CA ASP A 166 -5.67 -33.28 -6.86
C ASP A 166 -6.21 -32.32 -7.93
N LYS A 167 -6.22 -31.01 -7.67
CA LYS A 167 -6.87 -30.02 -8.57
C LYS A 167 -5.97 -29.45 -9.66
N ASN A 168 -4.66 -29.36 -9.42
CA ASN A 168 -3.70 -28.73 -10.33
C ASN A 168 -2.29 -29.28 -10.12
N THR A 169 -2.02 -30.47 -10.65
CA THR A 169 -0.73 -31.16 -10.51
C THR A 169 0.38 -30.57 -11.37
N LEU A 170 0.07 -29.60 -12.23
CA LEU A 170 1.02 -28.86 -13.08
C LEU A 170 1.23 -27.41 -12.62
N GLY A 171 0.61 -27.03 -11.49
CA GLY A 171 0.72 -25.69 -10.95
C GLY A 171 2.09 -25.38 -10.35
N LEU A 172 2.28 -24.10 -10.02
CA LEU A 172 3.46 -23.56 -9.35
C LEU A 172 3.59 -24.09 -7.92
N ILE A 173 4.76 -24.66 -7.63
CA ILE A 173 5.18 -24.98 -6.26
C ILE A 173 5.97 -23.81 -5.71
N ASN A 174 5.51 -23.25 -4.60
CA ASN A 174 6.14 -22.14 -3.93
C ASN A 174 6.97 -22.60 -2.74
N LEU A 175 8.29 -22.65 -2.93
CA LEU A 175 9.28 -22.81 -1.85
C LEU A 175 9.98 -21.48 -1.55
N GLY A 176 9.57 -20.37 -2.18
CA GLY A 176 10.13 -19.06 -1.97
C GLY A 176 9.50 -18.32 -0.80
N LEU A 177 8.23 -18.59 -0.45
CA LEU A 177 7.49 -17.93 0.63
C LEU A 177 7.71 -18.61 1.98
N SER A 178 8.03 -17.83 3.02
CA SER A 178 8.26 -18.35 4.38
C SER A 178 6.94 -18.59 5.09
N GLU A 179 6.41 -19.80 4.95
CA GLU A 179 5.24 -20.31 5.67
C GLU A 179 5.56 -21.68 6.28
N ASN A 180 5.05 -21.92 7.49
CA ASN A 180 5.16 -23.22 8.15
C ASN A 180 3.86 -24.00 7.93
N LYS A 181 3.89 -25.02 7.08
CA LYS A 181 2.73 -25.88 6.77
C LYS A 181 2.86 -27.28 7.38
N LEU A 182 3.89 -27.51 8.19
CA LEU A 182 4.23 -28.84 8.70
C LEU A 182 3.25 -29.34 9.76
N CYS A 183 2.61 -28.44 10.52
CA CYS A 183 1.68 -28.77 11.61
C CYS A 183 0.26 -28.22 11.39
N ILE A 184 -0.13 -28.05 10.12
CA ILE A 184 -1.45 -27.51 9.77
C ILE A 184 -2.58 -28.45 10.20
N ASP A 185 -2.34 -29.76 10.17
CA ASP A 185 -3.22 -30.80 10.70
C ASP A 185 -3.55 -30.58 12.19
N LEU A 186 -2.53 -30.35 13.02
CA LEU A 186 -2.69 -30.14 14.45
C LEU A 186 -3.45 -28.85 14.76
N LEU A 187 -3.19 -27.79 13.99
CA LEU A 187 -3.85 -26.51 14.20
C LEU A 187 -5.27 -26.48 13.68
N THR A 188 -5.53 -27.07 12.52
CA THR A 188 -6.90 -27.25 12.02
C THR A 188 -7.73 -28.03 13.04
N GLU A 189 -7.20 -29.10 13.62
CA GLU A 189 -7.86 -29.83 14.71
C GLU A 189 -8.10 -28.92 15.93
N ARG A 190 -7.05 -28.26 16.44
CA ARG A 190 -7.13 -27.45 17.66
C ARG A 190 -8.10 -26.28 17.53
N LEU A 191 -8.10 -25.59 16.39
CA LEU A 191 -8.92 -24.41 16.10
C LEU A 191 -10.38 -24.76 15.77
N SER A 192 -10.66 -26.03 15.44
CA SER A 192 -12.02 -26.54 15.18
C SER A 192 -12.73 -27.03 16.44
N ARG A 193 -12.05 -27.08 17.61
CA ARG A 193 -12.68 -27.47 18.88
C ARG A 193 -13.80 -26.51 19.28
N SER A 194 -14.74 -26.99 20.10
CA SER A 194 -15.93 -26.24 20.51
C SER A 194 -15.59 -24.99 21.33
N ASP A 195 -14.52 -25.04 22.15
CA ASP A 195 -14.04 -23.90 22.94
C ASP A 195 -13.50 -22.74 22.09
N MET A 196 -13.30 -22.96 20.79
CA MET A 196 -12.85 -21.96 19.84
C MET A 196 -14.00 -21.21 19.15
N ASN A 197 -15.25 -21.63 19.31
CA ASN A 197 -16.43 -21.00 18.68
C ASN A 197 -17.30 -20.24 19.69
N TYR A 198 -16.67 -19.50 20.58
CA TYR A 198 -17.37 -18.63 21.51
C TYR A 198 -17.62 -17.26 20.85
N ILE A 199 -18.87 -16.81 20.90
CA ILE A 199 -19.30 -15.48 20.47
C ILE A 199 -19.98 -14.80 21.65
N ASP A 200 -19.54 -13.59 21.96
CA ASP A 200 -20.12 -12.72 22.97
C ASP A 200 -20.35 -11.33 22.38
N ASP A 201 -21.27 -10.58 22.97
CA ASP A 201 -21.67 -9.24 22.53
C ASP A 201 -20.46 -8.31 22.39
N ASP A 202 -19.49 -8.40 23.31
CA ASP A 202 -18.30 -7.55 23.32
C ASP A 202 -17.33 -7.87 22.18
N LEU A 203 -17.32 -9.11 21.67
CA LEU A 203 -16.50 -9.49 20.51
C LEU A 203 -17.08 -8.97 19.18
N LEU A 204 -18.38 -8.63 19.18
CA LEU A 204 -19.08 -8.09 18.01
C LEU A 204 -19.05 -6.56 17.96
N GLN A 205 -18.59 -5.90 19.02
CA GLN A 205 -18.50 -4.44 19.15
C GLN A 205 -17.07 -3.92 18.90
N TYR A 206 -16.90 -2.60 18.78
CA TYR A 206 -15.56 -2.02 18.64
C TYR A 206 -14.66 -2.38 19.83
N PRO A 207 -13.44 -2.91 19.58
CA PRO A 207 -12.50 -3.24 20.64
C PRO A 207 -11.83 -1.97 21.19
N ASP A 208 -11.09 -2.12 22.28
CA ASP A 208 -9.97 -1.22 22.59
C ASP A 208 -9.04 -1.17 21.37
N TRP A 209 -8.62 0.04 20.98
CA TRP A 209 -7.75 0.25 19.82
C TRP A 209 -6.39 -0.43 19.98
N SER A 210 -5.92 -0.66 21.20
CA SER A 210 -4.69 -1.43 21.45
C SER A 210 -4.89 -2.95 21.36
N GLY A 211 -6.14 -3.42 21.23
CA GLY A 211 -6.54 -4.82 21.34
C GLY A 211 -7.27 -5.13 22.65
N HIS A 212 -8.11 -6.16 22.66
CA HIS A 212 -8.85 -6.57 23.86
C HIS A 212 -7.89 -6.93 25.00
N SER A 213 -8.23 -6.48 26.21
CA SER A 213 -7.45 -6.72 27.42
C SER A 213 -7.12 -8.20 27.63
N PHE A 214 -8.09 -9.09 27.46
CA PHE A 214 -7.88 -10.54 27.64
C PHE A 214 -6.79 -11.10 26.72
N LEU A 215 -6.63 -10.57 25.51
CA LEU A 215 -5.60 -11.02 24.58
C LEU A 215 -4.26 -10.37 24.93
N ARG A 216 -4.24 -9.07 25.25
CA ARG A 216 -3.02 -8.36 25.68
C ARG A 216 -2.39 -9.02 26.91
N GLU A 217 -3.21 -9.38 27.90
CA GLU A 217 -2.82 -10.18 29.06
C GLU A 217 -2.21 -11.52 28.67
N GLU A 218 -2.87 -12.28 27.80
CA GLU A 218 -2.38 -13.59 27.41
C GLU A 218 -1.08 -13.51 26.60
N VAL A 219 -0.95 -12.51 25.72
CA VAL A 219 0.28 -12.23 24.98
C VAL A 219 1.42 -11.89 25.95
N ALA A 220 1.17 -11.04 26.95
CA ALA A 220 2.18 -10.69 27.94
C ALA A 220 2.63 -11.92 28.75
N ARG A 221 1.70 -12.78 29.20
CA ARG A 221 2.02 -14.07 29.84
C ARG A 221 2.78 -15.00 28.89
N PHE A 222 2.38 -15.05 27.61
CA PHE A 222 3.01 -15.88 26.60
C PHE A 222 4.47 -15.52 26.35
N LEU A 223 4.72 -14.24 26.12
CA LEU A 223 6.07 -13.73 25.91
C LEU A 223 6.90 -13.86 27.18
N THR A 224 6.33 -13.60 28.37
CA THR A 224 7.04 -13.82 29.64
C THR A 224 7.60 -15.24 29.73
N TYR A 225 6.76 -16.25 29.47
CA TYR A 225 7.15 -17.65 29.58
C TYR A 225 8.12 -18.10 28.47
N TYR A 226 7.76 -17.92 27.19
CA TYR A 226 8.54 -18.46 26.08
C TYR A 226 9.79 -17.63 25.73
N CYS A 227 9.76 -16.32 25.95
CA CYS A 227 10.96 -15.50 25.85
C CYS A 227 11.84 -15.60 27.11
N LYS A 228 11.38 -16.28 28.18
CA LYS A 228 12.08 -16.37 29.47
C LYS A 228 12.40 -14.99 30.04
N ALA A 229 11.43 -14.09 30.03
CA ALA A 229 11.60 -12.78 30.61
C ALA A 229 11.87 -12.90 32.12
N PRO A 230 12.80 -12.10 32.69
CA PRO A 230 13.15 -12.18 34.11
C PRO A 230 11.98 -11.77 35.03
N GLU A 231 11.06 -10.95 34.52
CA GLU A 231 9.87 -10.47 35.22
C GLU A 231 8.62 -10.63 34.35
N GLN A 232 7.46 -10.63 34.99
CA GLN A 232 6.17 -10.66 34.30
C GLN A 232 6.00 -9.39 33.46
N LEU A 233 5.83 -9.57 32.16
CA LEU A 233 5.60 -8.46 31.24
C LEU A 233 4.23 -7.81 31.52
N ASP A 234 4.20 -6.47 31.51
CA ASP A 234 2.99 -5.66 31.66
C ASP A 234 2.10 -5.70 30.39
N PRO A 235 0.83 -6.12 30.47
CA PRO A 235 -0.10 -6.10 29.34
C PRO A 235 -0.44 -4.71 28.81
N GLU A 236 -0.25 -3.66 29.61
CA GLU A 236 -0.39 -2.26 29.14
C GLU A 236 0.79 -1.81 28.29
N ASN A 237 1.82 -2.65 28.11
CA ASN A 237 2.91 -2.44 27.15
C ASN A 237 2.69 -3.17 25.81
N VAL A 238 1.55 -3.85 25.65
CA VAL A 238 1.21 -4.64 24.46
C VAL A 238 0.25 -3.87 23.57
N VAL A 239 0.56 -3.79 22.27
CA VAL A 239 -0.36 -3.31 21.23
C VAL A 239 -0.56 -4.39 20.17
N VAL A 240 -1.79 -4.64 19.76
CA VAL A 240 -2.17 -5.66 18.77
C VAL A 240 -2.74 -5.00 17.51
N LEU A 241 -2.15 -5.30 16.34
CA LEU A 241 -2.63 -4.84 15.03
C LEU A 241 -2.67 -6.00 14.01
N SER A 242 -3.11 -5.71 12.78
CA SER A 242 -3.32 -6.64 11.66
C SER A 242 -2.02 -7.16 11.02
N GLY A 243 -1.13 -7.73 11.84
CA GLY A 243 0.14 -8.35 11.44
C GLY A 243 1.37 -7.51 11.80
N CYS A 244 2.53 -8.17 11.85
CA CYS A 244 3.81 -7.55 12.22
C CYS A 244 4.21 -6.39 11.27
N CYS A 245 3.85 -6.47 9.99
CA CYS A 245 4.11 -5.38 9.04
C CYS A 245 3.25 -4.14 9.33
N ALA A 246 2.02 -4.31 9.82
CA ALA A 246 1.19 -3.18 10.25
C ALA A 246 1.77 -2.53 11.51
N ILE A 247 2.25 -3.34 12.47
CA ILE A 247 3.00 -2.86 13.65
C ILE A 247 4.24 -2.06 13.24
N PHE A 248 5.07 -2.62 12.36
CA PHE A 248 6.28 -1.95 11.87
C PHE A 248 5.96 -0.63 11.16
N SER A 249 4.92 -0.61 10.32
CA SER A 249 4.49 0.60 9.61
C SER A 249 3.98 1.68 10.59
N ALA A 250 3.20 1.29 11.61
CA ALA A 250 2.76 2.22 12.66
C ALA A 250 3.93 2.73 13.52
N LEU A 251 4.89 1.86 13.90
CA LEU A 251 6.09 2.25 14.64
C LEU A 251 6.94 3.25 13.87
N THR A 252 7.30 2.92 12.63
CA THR A 252 8.09 3.83 11.78
C THR A 252 7.37 5.16 11.58
N LEU A 253 6.03 5.15 11.52
CA LEU A 253 5.24 6.35 11.41
C LEU A 253 5.34 7.28 12.62
N VAL A 254 5.29 6.73 13.84
CA VAL A 254 5.34 7.53 15.08
C VAL A 254 6.76 7.90 15.50
N LEU A 255 7.77 7.17 15.03
CA LEU A 255 9.18 7.39 15.38
C LEU A 255 9.94 8.27 14.37
N CYS A 256 9.47 8.35 13.12
CA CYS A 256 10.14 9.09 12.05
C CYS A 256 9.32 10.25 11.49
N ASN A 257 10.03 11.23 10.94
CA ASN A 257 9.52 12.18 9.97
C ASN A 257 9.88 11.72 8.54
N PRO A 258 9.21 12.24 7.49
CA PRO A 258 9.63 11.99 6.11
C PRO A 258 11.11 12.34 5.91
N GLY A 259 11.87 11.43 5.27
CA GLY A 259 13.31 11.59 5.05
C GLY A 259 14.20 11.08 6.18
N ASP A 260 13.65 10.76 7.37
CA ASP A 260 14.38 10.01 8.39
C ASP A 260 14.62 8.56 7.92
N ALA A 261 15.60 7.90 8.53
CA ALA A 261 16.03 6.58 8.11
C ALA A 261 16.26 5.61 9.28
N PHE A 262 16.18 4.31 9.00
CA PHE A 262 16.61 3.23 9.90
C PHE A 262 17.77 2.44 9.29
N LEU A 263 18.70 1.99 10.12
CA LEU A 263 19.66 0.96 9.74
C LEU A 263 18.94 -0.40 9.67
N ILE A 264 19.21 -1.19 8.66
CA ILE A 264 18.74 -2.58 8.53
C ILE A 264 19.82 -3.45 7.91
N ILE A 265 19.91 -4.68 8.39
CA ILE A 265 20.97 -5.63 8.01
C ILE A 265 20.60 -6.29 6.69
N THR A 266 21.53 -6.43 5.73
CA THR A 266 21.27 -7.22 4.51
C THR A 266 22.03 -8.54 4.52
N PRO A 267 21.43 -9.64 4.07
CA PRO A 267 20.07 -9.72 3.49
C PRO A 267 18.94 -9.62 4.53
N PHE A 268 17.81 -9.01 4.16
CA PHE A 268 16.60 -8.94 5.00
C PHE A 268 15.31 -9.17 4.21
N TYR A 269 14.20 -9.41 4.94
CA TYR A 269 12.87 -9.54 4.37
C TYR A 269 12.35 -8.25 3.70
N SER A 270 12.14 -8.30 2.39
CA SER A 270 11.67 -7.16 1.57
C SER A 270 10.35 -6.52 2.00
N GLY A 271 9.52 -7.22 2.78
CA GLY A 271 8.28 -6.66 3.33
C GLY A 271 8.52 -5.40 4.18
N PHE A 272 9.69 -5.26 4.80
CA PHE A 272 10.06 -4.03 5.52
C PHE A 272 10.15 -2.83 4.59
N THR A 273 10.72 -2.98 3.39
CA THR A 273 10.82 -1.90 2.39
C THR A 273 9.45 -1.44 1.94
N PHE A 274 8.53 -2.38 1.70
CA PHE A 274 7.15 -2.05 1.31
C PHE A 274 6.37 -1.40 2.47
N ALA A 275 6.51 -1.92 3.69
CA ALA A 275 5.83 -1.38 4.87
C ALA A 275 6.35 0.02 5.28
N SER A 276 7.64 0.30 5.09
CA SER A 276 8.23 1.61 5.40
C SER A 276 7.91 2.67 4.34
N SER A 277 7.70 2.25 3.09
CA SER A 277 7.40 3.17 1.98
C SER A 277 5.96 3.64 1.95
N LEU A 278 5.00 2.78 2.35
CA LEU A 278 3.59 2.99 2.08
C LEU A 278 3.00 4.28 2.68
N TYR A 279 3.31 4.63 3.94
CA TYR A 279 2.74 5.82 4.59
C TYR A 279 3.70 6.99 4.81
N VAL A 280 4.97 6.73 5.14
CA VAL A 280 5.92 7.78 5.60
C VAL A 280 7.15 7.89 4.71
N ASN A 281 7.36 6.92 3.83
CA ASN A 281 8.54 6.82 2.98
C ASN A 281 9.84 6.87 3.79
N VAL A 282 9.92 6.04 4.84
CA VAL A 282 11.11 5.91 5.67
C VAL A 282 12.18 5.11 4.92
N GLU A 283 13.37 5.68 4.84
CA GLU A 283 14.50 5.06 4.15
C GLU A 283 15.12 3.95 5.02
N LEU A 284 15.47 2.83 4.39
CA LEU A 284 16.17 1.73 5.03
C LEU A 284 17.63 1.72 4.56
N ILE A 285 18.52 2.23 5.40
CA ILE A 285 19.97 2.23 5.18
C ILE A 285 20.51 0.83 5.42
N ARG A 286 21.14 0.29 4.40
CA ARG A 286 21.60 -1.11 4.40
C ARG A 286 22.94 -1.23 5.09
N VAL A 287 23.01 -2.13 6.06
CA VAL A 287 24.24 -2.62 6.67
C VAL A 287 24.61 -3.91 5.94
N HIS A 288 25.54 -3.81 5.01
CA HIS A 288 25.91 -4.93 4.15
C HIS A 288 26.75 -5.96 4.91
N LEU A 289 26.34 -7.22 4.80
CA LEU A 289 27.08 -8.38 5.27
C LEU A 289 27.63 -9.15 4.08
N ASP A 290 28.84 -9.67 4.22
CA ASP A 290 29.55 -10.40 3.17
C ASP A 290 29.55 -11.91 3.51
N SER A 291 29.51 -12.76 2.49
CA SER A 291 29.52 -14.22 2.66
C SER A 291 30.92 -14.81 2.86
N GLU A 292 31.96 -14.04 2.50
CA GLU A 292 33.35 -14.44 2.63
C GLU A 292 33.80 -14.45 4.10
N ILE A 293 34.49 -15.51 4.51
CA ILE A 293 35.09 -15.62 5.84
C ILE A 293 36.47 -14.98 5.78
N THR A 294 36.73 -14.03 6.67
CA THR A 294 38.01 -13.31 6.80
C THR A 294 38.52 -13.39 8.24
N GLU A 295 39.70 -12.83 8.53
CA GLU A 295 40.17 -12.72 9.93
C GLU A 295 39.23 -11.87 10.80
N ALA A 296 38.56 -10.87 10.19
CA ALA A 296 37.61 -10.00 10.88
C ALA A 296 36.19 -10.62 10.95
N ASP A 297 35.80 -11.40 9.94
CA ASP A 297 34.51 -12.06 9.83
C ASP A 297 34.68 -13.57 9.90
N THR A 298 34.64 -14.10 11.12
CA THR A 298 34.84 -15.54 11.39
C THR A 298 33.68 -16.43 10.92
N GLN A 299 32.55 -15.84 10.56
CA GLN A 299 31.36 -16.53 10.04
C GLN A 299 30.80 -15.80 8.80
N PRO A 300 30.21 -16.54 7.83
CA PRO A 300 29.58 -15.91 6.68
C PRO A 300 28.38 -15.08 7.16
N PHE A 301 28.23 -13.89 6.59
CA PHE A 301 27.20 -12.91 6.96
C PHE A 301 27.22 -12.54 8.45
N GLN A 302 28.40 -12.35 9.03
CA GLN A 302 28.53 -11.90 10.42
C GLN A 302 28.27 -10.39 10.55
N LEU A 303 27.34 -10.01 11.43
CA LEU A 303 27.15 -8.64 11.86
C LEU A 303 28.17 -8.27 12.94
N THR A 304 28.72 -7.07 12.85
CA THR A 304 29.61 -6.49 13.86
C THR A 304 29.24 -5.03 14.13
N VAL A 305 29.59 -4.52 15.31
CA VAL A 305 29.37 -3.11 15.67
C VAL A 305 30.10 -2.17 14.69
N ASP A 306 31.29 -2.52 14.22
CA ASP A 306 32.04 -1.73 13.24
C ASP A 306 31.27 -1.52 11.94
N LYS A 307 30.55 -2.54 11.45
CA LYS A 307 29.69 -2.42 10.26
C LYS A 307 28.51 -1.48 10.52
N LEU A 308 27.93 -1.52 11.72
CA LEU A 308 26.86 -0.61 12.14
C LEU A 308 27.36 0.84 12.22
N GLU A 309 28.52 1.08 12.84
CA GLU A 309 29.15 2.40 12.98
C GLU A 309 29.53 2.98 11.62
N LYS A 310 30.10 2.16 10.73
CA LYS A 310 30.41 2.56 9.35
C LYS A 310 29.16 2.98 8.58
N ALA A 311 28.12 2.16 8.58
CA ALA A 311 26.87 2.48 7.88
C ALA A 311 26.19 3.74 8.44
N LEU A 312 26.20 3.92 9.77
CA LEU A 312 25.71 5.12 10.43
C LEU A 312 26.50 6.37 10.01
N LEU A 313 27.83 6.28 9.99
CA LEU A 313 28.70 7.37 9.57
C LEU A 313 28.45 7.75 8.11
N GLU A 314 28.42 6.77 7.20
CA GLU A 314 28.15 6.99 5.78
C GLU A 314 26.78 7.64 5.55
N ALA A 315 25.74 7.22 6.29
CA ALA A 315 24.42 7.83 6.23
C ALA A 315 24.46 9.29 6.71
N ARG A 316 25.13 9.57 7.83
CA ARG A 316 25.27 10.93 8.36
C ARG A 316 26.04 11.84 7.41
N LEU A 317 27.10 11.35 6.77
CA LEU A 317 27.85 12.09 5.75
C LEU A 317 26.99 12.43 4.53
N LYS A 318 25.98 11.61 4.22
CA LYS A 318 24.97 11.88 3.19
C LYS A 318 23.80 12.74 3.69
N GLY A 319 23.92 13.36 4.86
CA GLY A 319 22.88 14.20 5.46
C GLY A 319 21.65 13.44 5.96
N LYS A 320 21.73 12.12 6.11
CA LYS A 320 20.60 11.30 6.58
C LYS A 320 20.48 11.34 8.10
N LYS A 321 19.25 11.52 8.58
CA LYS A 321 18.92 11.44 10.00
C LYS A 321 18.49 10.03 10.37
N VAL A 322 19.45 9.24 10.86
CA VAL A 322 19.21 7.87 11.30
C VAL A 322 18.52 7.89 12.67
N LYS A 323 17.33 7.27 12.75
CA LYS A 323 16.46 7.24 13.93
C LYS A 323 16.52 5.92 14.69
N GLY A 324 16.95 4.84 14.04
CA GLY A 324 17.04 3.55 14.71
C GLY A 324 17.72 2.45 13.91
N LEU A 325 17.68 1.25 14.49
CA LEU A 325 18.20 -0.02 13.98
C LEU A 325 17.07 -1.06 13.97
N VAL A 326 16.96 -1.81 12.88
CA VAL A 326 16.04 -2.95 12.75
C VAL A 326 16.85 -4.25 12.77
N LEU A 327 16.52 -5.12 13.72
CA LEU A 327 17.07 -6.47 13.87
C LEU A 327 15.96 -7.51 13.66
N ILE A 328 16.31 -8.67 13.12
CA ILE A 328 15.41 -9.83 12.98
C ILE A 328 16.11 -11.01 13.65
N ASN A 329 15.47 -11.64 14.64
CA ASN A 329 16.08 -12.67 15.46
C ASN A 329 15.09 -13.81 15.78
N PRO A 330 15.27 -15.04 15.23
CA PRO A 330 16.24 -15.43 14.20
C PRO A 330 16.11 -14.67 12.87
N ASN A 331 17.23 -14.48 12.17
CA ASN A 331 17.33 -13.66 10.97
C ASN A 331 16.61 -14.27 9.76
N ASN A 332 15.89 -13.45 9.00
CA ASN A 332 15.33 -13.79 7.68
C ASN A 332 16.05 -13.01 6.57
N PRO A 333 16.82 -13.66 5.69
CA PRO A 333 16.68 -15.07 5.27
C PRO A 333 17.78 -16.04 5.73
N LEU A 334 18.66 -15.65 6.65
CA LEU A 334 19.86 -16.43 6.95
C LEU A 334 19.64 -17.58 7.95
N GLY A 335 18.68 -17.45 8.87
CA GLY A 335 18.47 -18.39 9.97
C GLY A 335 19.49 -18.25 11.10
N ASP A 336 20.26 -17.16 11.13
CA ASP A 336 21.19 -16.84 12.23
C ASP A 336 20.44 -16.40 13.48
N ILE A 337 20.97 -16.79 14.64
CA ILE A 337 20.50 -16.35 15.96
C ILE A 337 21.59 -15.49 16.58
N TYR A 338 21.22 -14.32 17.10
CA TYR A 338 22.18 -13.51 17.83
C TYR A 338 22.45 -14.11 19.21
N SER A 339 23.72 -14.19 19.57
CA SER A 339 24.13 -14.54 20.92
C SER A 339 23.69 -13.45 21.92
N ARG A 340 23.61 -13.80 23.21
CA ARG A 340 23.33 -12.82 24.28
C ARG A 340 24.31 -11.64 24.23
N ASP A 341 25.59 -11.93 24.06
CA ASP A 341 26.65 -10.91 24.04
C ASP A 341 26.53 -10.00 22.82
N SER A 342 26.30 -10.58 21.64
CA SER A 342 26.09 -9.81 20.41
C SER A 342 24.84 -8.91 20.51
N LEU A 343 23.73 -9.41 21.05
CA LEU A 343 22.53 -8.58 21.29
C LEU A 343 22.85 -7.39 22.19
N MET A 344 23.58 -7.62 23.30
CA MET A 344 23.99 -6.55 24.20
C MET A 344 24.90 -5.52 23.51
N GLU A 345 25.85 -5.97 22.70
CA GLU A 345 26.71 -5.06 21.92
C GLU A 345 25.91 -4.18 20.96
N TYR A 346 24.93 -4.74 20.24
CA TYR A 346 24.10 -3.98 19.30
C TYR A 346 23.18 -3.00 20.02
N LEU A 347 22.62 -3.38 21.16
CA LEU A 347 21.78 -2.52 22.00
C LEU A 347 22.61 -1.37 22.61
N GLU A 348 23.83 -1.64 23.06
CA GLU A 348 24.73 -0.62 23.60
C GLU A 348 25.19 0.34 22.49
N PHE A 349 25.49 -0.16 21.28
CA PHE A 349 25.70 0.67 20.10
C PHE A 349 24.51 1.61 19.86
N ALA A 350 23.28 1.08 19.86
CA ALA A 350 22.09 1.89 19.62
C ALA A 350 21.92 2.98 20.69
N LYS A 351 22.12 2.64 21.97
CA LYS A 351 22.11 3.59 23.09
C LYS A 351 23.15 4.69 22.92
N ARG A 352 24.40 4.36 22.60
CA ARG A 352 25.49 5.34 22.38
C ARG A 352 25.11 6.42 21.37
N TYR A 353 24.31 6.07 20.37
CA TYR A 353 23.89 6.98 19.30
C TYR A 353 22.43 7.44 19.41
N ASN A 354 21.76 7.19 20.54
CA ASN A 354 20.37 7.57 20.80
C ASN A 354 19.38 7.05 19.73
N LEU A 355 19.60 5.80 19.29
CA LEU A 355 18.84 5.12 18.26
C LEU A 355 17.73 4.26 18.90
N HIS A 356 16.56 4.23 18.27
CA HIS A 356 15.56 3.19 18.55
C HIS A 356 16.05 1.84 18.04
N VAL A 357 15.68 0.76 18.70
CA VAL A 357 15.91 -0.61 18.23
C VAL A 357 14.55 -1.29 18.08
N ILE A 358 14.26 -1.73 16.86
CA ILE A 358 13.11 -2.58 16.56
C ILE A 358 13.64 -4.00 16.35
N ILE A 359 13.19 -4.95 17.16
CA ILE A 359 13.62 -6.34 17.08
C ILE A 359 12.41 -7.18 16.73
N ASP A 360 12.43 -7.75 15.52
CA ASP A 360 11.43 -8.68 15.03
C ASP A 360 11.80 -10.10 15.46
N GLU A 361 11.10 -10.62 16.47
CA GLU A 361 11.29 -11.97 17.00
C GLU A 361 10.16 -12.93 16.58
N ILE A 362 9.51 -12.65 15.44
CA ILE A 362 8.46 -13.51 14.87
C ILE A 362 8.89 -14.97 14.63
N TYR A 363 10.19 -15.24 14.55
CA TYR A 363 10.78 -16.57 14.34
C TYR A 363 11.21 -17.29 15.64
N MET A 364 10.91 -16.76 16.83
CA MET A 364 11.41 -17.29 18.10
C MET A 364 11.13 -18.79 18.33
N GLY A 365 9.93 -19.29 17.98
CA GLY A 365 9.59 -20.71 18.10
C GLY A 365 9.98 -21.59 16.90
N THR A 366 10.86 -21.11 16.01
CA THR A 366 11.34 -21.88 14.84
C THR A 366 12.76 -22.40 15.00
N VAL A 367 13.31 -22.41 16.21
CA VAL A 367 14.60 -23.03 16.52
C VAL A 367 14.38 -24.53 16.73
N PHE A 368 14.93 -25.33 15.83
CA PHE A 368 14.71 -26.77 15.80
C PHE A 368 15.97 -27.58 16.12
N ASP A 369 17.16 -26.97 16.10
CA ASP A 369 18.38 -27.58 16.62
C ASP A 369 18.51 -27.29 18.12
N GLU A 370 18.45 -28.34 18.93
CA GLU A 370 18.46 -28.21 20.40
C GLU A 370 19.82 -27.79 20.94
N SER A 371 20.88 -27.90 20.14
CA SER A 371 22.22 -27.46 20.53
C SER A 371 22.39 -25.94 20.46
N ILE A 372 21.46 -25.23 19.80
CA ILE A 372 21.54 -23.79 19.59
C ILE A 372 20.59 -23.08 20.56
N PRO A 373 21.10 -22.33 21.55
CA PRO A 373 20.24 -21.56 22.44
C PRO A 373 19.65 -20.35 21.71
N PHE A 374 18.33 -20.17 21.84
CA PHE A 374 17.67 -18.92 21.48
C PHE A 374 17.67 -17.95 22.66
N HIS A 375 18.07 -16.70 22.40
CA HIS A 375 17.95 -15.61 23.35
C HIS A 375 17.02 -14.55 22.77
N SER A 376 15.86 -14.40 23.39
CA SER A 376 15.00 -13.24 23.15
C SER A 376 15.64 -12.01 23.77
N VAL A 377 15.48 -10.84 23.15
CA VAL A 377 15.84 -9.57 23.80
C VAL A 377 15.10 -9.37 25.13
N LEU A 378 13.88 -9.91 25.26
CA LEU A 378 13.09 -9.84 26.51
C LEU A 378 13.65 -10.73 27.63
N SER A 379 14.56 -11.66 27.30
CA SER A 379 15.25 -12.50 28.29
C SER A 379 16.40 -11.80 29.03
N LEU A 380 16.79 -10.61 28.57
CA LEU A 380 17.91 -9.87 29.14
C LEU A 380 17.51 -9.29 30.50
N GLU A 381 18.37 -9.49 31.51
CA GLU A 381 18.18 -8.96 32.88
C GLU A 381 18.05 -7.43 32.91
N SER A 382 18.75 -6.74 32.01
CA SER A 382 18.60 -5.30 31.81
C SER A 382 18.82 -4.92 30.36
N LEU A 383 17.92 -4.10 29.82
CA LEU A 383 18.08 -3.50 28.50
C LEU A 383 18.91 -2.21 28.64
N PRO A 384 19.88 -1.94 27.76
CA PRO A 384 20.64 -0.69 27.77
C PRO A 384 19.77 0.56 27.74
N ASP A 385 18.69 0.55 26.94
CA ASP A 385 17.64 1.57 26.89
C ASP A 385 16.27 0.91 26.65
N PRO A 386 15.52 0.59 27.72
CA PRO A 386 14.20 -0.03 27.62
C PRO A 386 13.17 0.82 26.86
N ASN A 387 13.28 2.15 26.90
CA ASN A 387 12.32 3.07 26.28
C ASN A 387 12.54 3.25 24.77
N ARG A 388 13.70 2.81 24.27
CA ARG A 388 14.02 2.78 22.84
C ARG A 388 14.09 1.37 22.25
N THR A 389 13.82 0.34 23.04
CA THR A 389 13.82 -1.05 22.56
C THR A 389 12.37 -1.54 22.39
N HIS A 390 12.02 -1.92 21.16
CA HIS A 390 10.67 -2.29 20.74
C HIS A 390 10.69 -3.69 20.14
N VAL A 391 9.83 -4.58 20.63
CA VAL A 391 9.81 -5.98 20.21
C VAL A 391 8.55 -6.26 19.40
N ILE A 392 8.72 -6.88 18.24
CA ILE A 392 7.60 -7.31 17.38
C ILE A 392 7.53 -8.84 17.42
N TRP A 393 6.31 -9.36 17.59
CA TRP A 393 6.05 -10.80 17.52
C TRP A 393 4.69 -11.09 16.88
N GLY A 394 4.51 -12.30 16.34
CA GLY A 394 3.24 -12.77 15.81
C GLY A 394 3.23 -14.27 15.54
N THR A 395 2.04 -14.83 15.30
CA THR A 395 1.83 -16.28 15.21
C THR A 395 2.07 -16.88 13.81
N SER A 396 2.49 -16.07 12.84
CA SER A 396 2.56 -16.47 11.42
C SER A 396 3.61 -17.54 11.12
N LYS A 397 4.68 -17.67 11.92
CA LYS A 397 5.84 -18.52 11.60
C LYS A 397 5.95 -19.72 12.53
N GLU A 398 5.84 -19.48 13.84
CA GLU A 398 5.82 -20.53 14.86
C GLU A 398 4.60 -21.44 14.68
N PHE A 399 3.39 -20.84 14.71
CA PHE A 399 2.16 -21.59 14.52
C PHE A 399 1.83 -21.83 13.03
N GLY A 400 2.33 -21.02 12.10
CA GLY A 400 1.99 -21.21 10.68
C GLY A 400 0.57 -20.76 10.32
N ILE A 401 -0.03 -19.90 11.13
CA ILE A 401 -1.37 -19.31 10.92
C ILE A 401 -1.29 -17.89 10.35
N SER A 402 -0.52 -17.70 9.28
CA SER A 402 -0.32 -16.39 8.62
C SER A 402 -1.64 -15.71 8.20
N GLY A 403 -2.68 -16.50 7.93
CA GLY A 403 -4.05 -16.09 7.63
C GLY A 403 -4.83 -15.48 8.79
N PHE A 404 -4.35 -15.59 10.04
CA PHE A 404 -4.95 -14.87 11.18
C PHE A 404 -4.68 -13.36 11.15
N ARG A 405 -3.68 -12.92 10.38
CA ARG A 405 -3.27 -11.51 10.27
C ARG A 405 -3.06 -10.86 11.64
N PHE A 406 -2.31 -11.52 12.53
CA PHE A 406 -2.04 -11.05 13.89
C PHE A 406 -0.56 -10.65 14.06
N GLY A 407 -0.34 -9.50 14.70
CA GLY A 407 0.97 -9.05 15.15
C GLY A 407 0.85 -8.21 16.40
N THR A 408 1.89 -8.26 17.23
CA THR A 408 1.98 -7.56 18.50
C THR A 408 3.25 -6.73 18.58
N LEU A 409 3.15 -5.59 19.25
CA LEU A 409 4.26 -4.80 19.75
C LEU A 409 4.32 -4.97 21.26
N TYR A 410 5.52 -5.20 21.79
CA TYR A 410 5.83 -4.98 23.20
C TYR A 410 6.87 -3.85 23.34
N THR A 411 6.57 -2.83 24.14
CA THR A 411 7.49 -1.72 24.40
C THR A 411 7.27 -1.12 25.79
N HIS A 412 8.34 -0.83 26.53
CA HIS A 412 8.26 -0.18 27.85
C HIS A 412 7.83 1.29 27.74
N ASN A 413 8.00 1.89 26.56
CA ASN A 413 7.71 3.30 26.33
C ASN A 413 6.19 3.54 26.15
N LYS A 414 5.55 4.08 27.19
CA LYS A 414 4.11 4.36 27.22
C LYS A 414 3.67 5.40 26.16
N GLU A 415 4.54 6.33 25.77
CA GLU A 415 4.23 7.28 24.70
C GLU A 415 4.13 6.56 23.34
N VAL A 416 5.04 5.60 23.09
CA VAL A 416 5.00 4.76 21.90
C VAL A 416 3.81 3.80 21.93
N VAL A 417 3.48 3.19 23.09
CA VAL A 417 2.26 2.38 23.24
C VAL A 417 1.03 3.18 22.83
N SER A 418 0.86 4.38 23.41
CA SER A 418 -0.29 5.24 23.14
C SER A 418 -0.35 5.65 21.66
N ALA A 419 0.77 6.09 21.09
CA ALA A 419 0.83 6.54 19.71
C ALA A 419 0.59 5.39 18.71
N VAL A 420 1.15 4.20 18.94
CA VAL A 420 0.93 3.02 18.07
C VAL A 420 -0.47 2.43 18.27
N GLY A 421 -1.00 2.41 19.51
CA GLY A 421 -2.36 1.95 19.82
C GLY A 421 -3.43 2.73 19.06
N ALA A 422 -3.20 4.02 18.78
CA ALA A 422 -4.09 4.85 17.97
C ALA A 422 -4.36 4.28 16.56
N PHE A 423 -3.43 3.49 16.01
CA PHE A 423 -3.57 2.85 14.71
C PHE A 423 -4.59 1.71 14.72
N GLY A 424 -4.99 1.20 15.89
CA GLY A 424 -6.03 0.20 16.03
C GLY A 424 -7.34 0.57 15.37
N PHE A 425 -7.67 1.86 15.33
CA PHE A 425 -8.85 2.36 14.64
C PHE A 425 -8.91 1.96 13.14
N LEU A 426 -7.75 1.69 12.50
CA LEU A 426 -7.62 1.24 11.11
C LEU A 426 -7.06 -0.18 10.96
N HIS A 427 -6.30 -0.65 11.95
CA HIS A 427 -5.53 -1.91 11.87
C HIS A 427 -5.91 -2.94 12.95
N SER A 428 -6.96 -2.73 13.75
CA SER A 428 -7.39 -3.71 14.77
C SER A 428 -7.86 -5.02 14.14
N ILE A 429 -7.60 -6.14 14.79
CA ILE A 429 -8.11 -7.46 14.36
C ILE A 429 -9.48 -7.76 14.96
N SER A 430 -10.24 -8.68 14.34
CA SER A 430 -11.61 -8.97 14.77
C SER A 430 -11.67 -9.61 16.16
N GLY A 431 -12.70 -9.29 16.95
CA GLY A 431 -12.88 -9.83 18.31
C GLY A 431 -12.89 -11.36 18.36
N ILE A 432 -13.50 -12.00 17.35
CA ILE A 432 -13.50 -13.47 17.20
C ILE A 432 -12.08 -14.02 17.01
N THR A 433 -11.28 -13.35 16.18
CA THR A 433 -9.88 -13.75 15.95
C THR A 433 -9.07 -13.60 17.22
N GLN A 434 -9.28 -12.49 17.95
CA GLN A 434 -8.63 -12.24 19.23
C GLN A 434 -8.98 -13.33 20.26
N HIS A 435 -10.25 -13.72 20.34
CA HIS A 435 -10.69 -14.79 21.23
C HIS A 435 -10.02 -16.13 20.90
N LYS A 436 -10.06 -16.56 19.62
CA LYS A 436 -9.39 -17.81 19.18
C LYS A 436 -7.89 -17.80 19.49
N LEU A 437 -7.22 -16.67 19.27
CA LEU A 437 -5.80 -16.53 19.62
C LEU A 437 -5.57 -16.63 21.13
N CYS A 438 -6.37 -15.95 21.95
CA CYS A 438 -6.27 -16.06 23.40
C CYS A 438 -6.42 -17.51 23.86
N ARG A 439 -7.44 -18.23 23.37
CA ARG A 439 -7.65 -19.64 23.70
C ARG A 439 -6.52 -20.56 23.25
N LEU A 440 -5.94 -20.30 22.07
CA LEU A 440 -4.77 -21.03 21.59
C LEU A 440 -3.57 -20.80 22.50
N LEU A 441 -3.25 -19.55 22.81
CA LEU A 441 -2.08 -19.18 23.62
C LEU A 441 -2.21 -19.63 25.09
N GLN A 442 -3.43 -19.73 25.61
CA GLN A 442 -3.71 -20.27 26.96
C GLN A 442 -3.46 -21.77 27.09
N ASP A 443 -3.48 -22.52 25.99
CA ASP A 443 -3.38 -23.97 26.00
C ASP A 443 -1.91 -24.45 26.10
N ARG A 444 -1.24 -24.05 27.19
CA ARG A 444 0.18 -24.31 27.44
C ARG A 444 0.51 -25.79 27.44
N GLU A 445 -0.37 -26.60 28.00
CA GLU A 445 -0.18 -28.05 28.05
C GLU A 445 -0.13 -28.64 26.64
N TRP A 446 -1.06 -28.25 25.76
CA TRP A 446 -1.03 -28.70 24.37
C TRP A 446 0.16 -28.12 23.60
N ILE A 447 0.50 -26.85 23.80
CA ILE A 447 1.64 -26.22 23.12
C ILE A 447 2.95 -26.92 23.50
N ASP A 448 3.22 -27.09 24.79
CA ASP A 448 4.49 -27.62 25.30
C ASP A 448 4.63 -29.12 25.06
N ASN A 449 3.54 -29.90 25.20
CA ASN A 449 3.62 -31.36 25.14
C ASN A 449 3.25 -31.94 23.78
N VAL A 450 2.53 -31.21 22.92
CA VAL A 450 2.06 -31.70 21.62
C VAL A 450 2.62 -30.86 20.48
N TYR A 451 2.32 -29.56 20.44
CA TYR A 451 2.59 -28.74 19.27
C TYR A 451 4.09 -28.49 19.04
N LEU A 452 4.79 -27.90 20.01
CA LEU A 452 6.20 -27.53 19.86
C LEU A 452 7.11 -28.74 19.62
N PRO A 453 6.99 -29.87 20.36
CA PRO A 453 7.79 -31.06 20.09
C PRO A 453 7.54 -31.63 18.68
N THR A 454 6.28 -31.68 18.26
CA THR A 454 5.92 -32.19 16.92
C THR A 454 6.41 -31.27 15.81
N ASN A 455 6.21 -29.96 15.96
CA ASN A 455 6.68 -28.95 14.99
C ASN A 455 8.19 -29.01 14.85
N ARG A 456 8.94 -29.08 15.96
CA ARG A 456 10.39 -29.26 15.97
C ARG A 456 10.82 -30.53 15.24
N SER A 457 10.23 -31.68 15.59
CA SER A 457 10.56 -32.97 14.96
C SER A 457 10.31 -32.93 13.45
N ARG A 458 9.16 -32.39 13.02
CA ARG A 458 8.83 -32.28 11.59
C ARG A 458 9.76 -31.30 10.86
N MET A 459 10.14 -30.19 11.48
CA MET A 459 11.13 -29.25 10.93
C MET A 459 12.50 -29.91 10.78
N GLN A 460 12.98 -30.64 11.79
CA GLN A 460 14.25 -31.38 11.73
C GLN A 460 14.25 -32.41 10.59
N GLU A 461 13.17 -33.16 10.43
CA GLU A 461 13.04 -34.16 9.36
C GLU A 461 13.03 -33.50 7.98
N ALA A 462 12.22 -32.45 7.78
CA ALA A 462 12.15 -31.72 6.52
C ALA A 462 13.48 -31.03 6.18
N HIS A 463 14.12 -30.40 7.16
CA HIS A 463 15.43 -29.79 7.02
C HIS A 463 16.51 -30.82 6.64
N ARG A 464 16.58 -31.95 7.35
CA ARG A 464 17.50 -33.06 7.02
C ARG A 464 17.27 -33.56 5.60
N TYR A 465 16.02 -33.78 5.22
CA TYR A 465 15.67 -34.21 3.87
C TYR A 465 16.17 -33.21 2.81
N ILE A 466 15.89 -31.91 2.95
CA ILE A 466 16.35 -30.91 1.98
C ILE A 466 17.87 -30.82 1.95
N THR A 467 18.53 -30.74 3.10
CA THR A 467 19.99 -30.59 3.18
C THR A 467 20.73 -31.79 2.61
N ASP A 468 20.26 -33.03 2.85
CA ASP A 468 20.86 -34.23 2.26
C ASP A 468 20.69 -34.26 0.73
N ARG A 469 19.56 -33.76 0.22
CA ARG A 469 19.33 -33.61 -1.22
C ARG A 469 20.20 -32.53 -1.84
N LEU A 470 20.39 -31.38 -1.19
CA LEU A 470 21.31 -30.34 -1.63
C LEU A 470 22.75 -30.84 -1.66
N LYS A 471 23.20 -31.57 -0.63
CA LYS A 471 24.52 -32.25 -0.61
C LYS A 471 24.69 -33.23 -1.77
N THR A 472 23.67 -34.07 -2.02
CA THR A 472 23.66 -35.02 -3.16
C THR A 472 23.79 -34.29 -4.51
N LEU A 473 23.13 -33.14 -4.64
CA LEU A 473 23.19 -32.28 -5.83
C LEU A 473 24.44 -31.39 -5.88
N LYS A 474 25.33 -31.50 -4.88
CA LYS A 474 26.54 -30.68 -4.70
C LYS A 474 26.25 -29.18 -4.74
N ILE A 475 25.12 -28.75 -4.16
CA ILE A 475 24.78 -27.34 -4.05
C ILE A 475 25.22 -26.84 -2.67
N PRO A 476 26.07 -25.80 -2.59
CA PRO A 476 26.43 -25.20 -1.31
C PRO A 476 25.24 -24.44 -0.69
N PHE A 477 25.16 -24.41 0.63
CA PHE A 477 24.11 -23.69 1.37
C PHE A 477 24.59 -23.37 2.80
N LEU A 478 23.94 -22.39 3.43
CA LEU A 478 24.11 -22.13 4.87
C LEU A 478 23.26 -23.11 5.67
N ASN A 479 23.94 -23.93 6.46
CA ASN A 479 23.30 -24.89 7.36
C ASN A 479 23.08 -24.22 8.74
N ARG A 480 21.84 -23.89 9.08
CA ARG A 480 21.45 -23.29 10.36
C ARG A 480 20.33 -24.09 11.01
N GLY A 481 20.36 -24.19 12.33
CA GLY A 481 19.37 -24.93 13.12
C GLY A 481 18.09 -24.17 13.45
N SER A 482 17.79 -23.10 12.70
CA SER A 482 16.65 -22.22 12.98
C SER A 482 16.04 -21.62 11.72
N GLY A 483 14.81 -21.12 11.84
CA GLY A 483 14.05 -20.54 10.74
C GLY A 483 13.29 -21.60 9.93
N LEU A 484 12.65 -21.14 8.85
CA LEU A 484 11.80 -21.98 7.99
C LEU A 484 12.45 -22.30 6.63
N TYR A 485 13.68 -21.83 6.44
CA TYR A 485 14.33 -21.75 5.13
C TYR A 485 15.83 -22.03 5.23
N ILE A 486 16.42 -22.29 4.07
CA ILE A 486 17.84 -22.49 3.84
C ILE A 486 18.29 -21.45 2.81
N TRP A 487 19.45 -20.82 3.07
CA TRP A 487 20.08 -19.89 2.14
C TRP A 487 21.03 -20.65 1.22
N VAL A 488 20.64 -20.81 -0.04
CA VAL A 488 21.29 -21.67 -1.04
C VAL A 488 22.18 -20.84 -1.95
N ASN A 489 23.40 -21.33 -2.23
CA ASN A 489 24.33 -20.71 -3.16
C ASN A 489 24.27 -21.40 -4.52
N LEU A 490 23.84 -20.64 -5.53
CA LEU A 490 23.73 -21.04 -6.94
C LEU A 490 24.67 -20.23 -7.85
N LYS A 491 25.69 -19.57 -7.28
CA LYS A 491 26.67 -18.75 -8.00
C LYS A 491 27.32 -19.47 -9.17
N GLU A 492 27.62 -20.76 -9.03
CA GLU A 492 28.23 -21.59 -10.09
C GLU A 492 27.36 -21.74 -11.35
N TYR A 493 26.06 -21.44 -11.25
CA TYR A 493 25.13 -21.49 -12.38
C TYR A 493 24.96 -20.15 -13.09
N LEU A 494 25.69 -19.11 -12.65
CA LEU A 494 25.67 -17.77 -13.22
C LEU A 494 26.98 -17.52 -13.99
N ASP A 495 26.87 -17.19 -15.27
CA ASP A 495 28.04 -16.98 -16.14
C ASP A 495 27.72 -15.87 -17.16
N PRO A 496 28.15 -14.61 -16.90
CA PRO A 496 28.94 -14.17 -15.75
C PRO A 496 28.11 -14.08 -14.45
N CYS A 497 28.76 -14.17 -13.29
CA CYS A 497 28.11 -14.05 -11.98
C CYS A 497 27.58 -12.63 -11.71
N THR A 498 26.33 -12.37 -12.13
CA THR A 498 25.67 -11.06 -12.10
C THR A 498 24.22 -11.17 -11.62
N PHE A 499 23.61 -10.07 -11.20
CA PHE A 499 22.19 -10.05 -10.82
C PHE A 499 21.25 -10.25 -12.02
N GLU A 500 21.71 -9.92 -13.22
CA GLU A 500 21.00 -10.16 -14.48
C GLU A 500 20.91 -11.67 -14.73
N GLU A 501 22.02 -12.40 -14.60
CA GLU A 501 22.03 -13.86 -14.71
C GLU A 501 21.25 -14.54 -13.55
N GLU A 502 21.30 -13.99 -12.33
CA GLU A 502 20.45 -14.45 -11.22
C GLU A 502 18.97 -14.36 -11.59
N GLN A 503 18.55 -13.25 -12.21
CA GLN A 503 17.19 -13.05 -12.66
C GLN A 503 16.81 -14.02 -13.79
N LEU A 504 17.72 -14.32 -14.73
CA LEU A 504 17.48 -15.34 -15.77
C LEU A 504 17.34 -16.75 -15.18
N LEU A 505 18.18 -17.10 -14.19
CA LEU A 505 18.05 -18.37 -13.46
C LEU A 505 16.72 -18.43 -12.69
N TYR A 506 16.31 -17.33 -12.07
CA TYR A 506 15.02 -17.23 -11.41
C TYR A 506 13.84 -17.48 -12.38
N HIS A 507 13.84 -16.86 -13.57
CA HIS A 507 12.80 -17.13 -14.57
C HIS A 507 12.81 -18.60 -15.03
N ARG A 508 13.98 -19.22 -15.18
CA ARG A 508 14.06 -20.66 -15.48
C ARG A 508 13.41 -21.53 -14.39
N PHE A 509 13.52 -21.15 -13.12
CA PHE A 509 12.79 -21.84 -12.05
C PHE A 509 11.27 -21.69 -12.24
N LEU A 510 10.78 -20.48 -12.52
CA LEU A 510 9.36 -20.22 -12.77
C LEU A 510 8.83 -21.02 -13.98
N ASP A 511 9.58 -21.08 -15.08
CA ASP A 511 9.24 -21.86 -16.28
C ASP A 511 9.12 -23.36 -15.96
N ASN A 512 9.90 -23.84 -14.98
CA ASN A 512 9.84 -25.21 -14.46
C ASN A 512 8.87 -25.36 -13.28
N LYS A 513 7.95 -24.41 -13.10
CA LYS A 513 6.89 -24.42 -12.08
C LYS A 513 7.42 -24.45 -10.63
N LEU A 514 8.60 -23.90 -10.39
CA LEU A 514 9.22 -23.78 -9.08
C LEU A 514 9.48 -22.31 -8.75
N LEU A 515 8.96 -21.83 -7.62
CA LEU A 515 9.26 -20.49 -7.11
C LEU A 515 10.25 -20.63 -5.94
N LEU A 516 11.45 -20.08 -6.13
CA LEU A 516 12.45 -19.81 -5.09
C LEU A 516 12.62 -18.29 -4.99
N ALA A 517 13.05 -17.76 -3.84
CA ALA A 517 13.19 -16.32 -3.70
C ALA A 517 14.65 -15.89 -3.96
N PRO A 518 14.95 -15.09 -5.00
CA PRO A 518 16.32 -14.71 -5.35
C PRO A 518 16.93 -13.74 -4.33
N GLY A 519 18.25 -13.76 -4.19
CA GLY A 519 19.03 -12.97 -3.25
C GLY A 519 18.84 -11.47 -3.44
N LYS A 520 18.71 -11.02 -4.68
CA LYS A 520 18.35 -9.65 -5.03
C LYS A 520 17.07 -9.17 -4.35
N ALA A 521 16.06 -10.04 -4.21
CA ALA A 521 14.82 -9.69 -3.53
C ALA A 521 15.02 -9.43 -2.03
N TYR A 522 16.10 -9.93 -1.42
CA TYR A 522 16.47 -9.71 -0.01
C TYR A 522 17.52 -8.62 0.17
N MET A 523 17.79 -7.84 -0.88
CA MET A 523 18.84 -6.83 -0.89
C MET A 523 20.24 -7.41 -0.60
N CYS A 524 20.45 -8.70 -0.93
CA CYS A 524 21.77 -9.32 -0.83
C CYS A 524 22.76 -8.57 -1.74
N LYS A 525 23.95 -8.26 -1.22
CA LYS A 525 25.00 -7.55 -1.98
C LYS A 525 25.63 -8.45 -3.05
N GLU A 526 25.56 -9.76 -2.87
CA GLU A 526 26.17 -10.76 -3.74
C GLU A 526 25.11 -11.50 -4.57
N PRO A 527 25.28 -11.62 -5.90
CA PRO A 527 24.40 -12.43 -6.75
C PRO A 527 24.66 -13.93 -6.58
N GLY A 528 23.64 -14.73 -6.87
CA GLY A 528 23.68 -16.19 -6.86
C GLY A 528 23.11 -16.82 -5.60
N TRP A 529 22.66 -16.05 -4.63
CA TRP A 529 22.02 -16.58 -3.42
C TRP A 529 20.50 -16.72 -3.60
N PHE A 530 19.88 -17.75 -3.03
CA PHE A 530 18.43 -17.98 -3.09
C PHE A 530 17.89 -18.51 -1.75
N ARG A 531 16.71 -18.05 -1.34
CA ARG A 531 15.95 -18.65 -0.24
C ARG A 531 15.17 -19.87 -0.72
N LEU A 532 15.31 -20.97 0.01
CA LEU A 532 14.48 -22.17 -0.14
C LEU A 532 13.82 -22.50 1.19
N THR A 533 12.49 -22.40 1.25
CA THR A 533 11.67 -22.74 2.41
C THR A 533 11.44 -24.25 2.44
N PHE A 534 11.78 -24.91 3.55
CA PHE A 534 11.67 -26.37 3.68
C PHE A 534 10.43 -26.82 4.46
N THR A 535 9.68 -25.89 5.07
CA THR A 535 8.53 -26.21 5.92
C THR A 535 7.21 -26.35 5.14
N ASP A 536 7.22 -27.23 4.13
CA ASP A 536 6.02 -27.61 3.34
C ASP A 536 5.77 -29.13 3.43
N LYS A 537 4.62 -29.59 2.92
CA LYS A 537 4.22 -31.01 2.92
C LYS A 537 5.29 -31.85 2.19
N PRO A 538 5.66 -33.04 2.71
CA PRO A 538 6.76 -33.85 2.14
C PRO A 538 6.64 -34.15 0.64
N LEU A 539 5.42 -34.36 0.12
CA LEU A 539 5.19 -34.58 -1.31
C LEU A 539 5.55 -33.34 -2.14
N ARG A 540 5.14 -32.14 -1.69
CA ARG A 540 5.47 -30.88 -2.36
C ARG A 540 6.97 -30.60 -2.36
N LEU A 541 7.66 -30.89 -1.26
CA LEU A 541 9.12 -30.81 -1.20
C LEU A 541 9.79 -31.74 -2.21
N LYS A 542 9.31 -32.99 -2.31
CA LYS A 542 9.81 -33.98 -3.30
C LYS A 542 9.61 -33.49 -4.74
N VAL A 543 8.42 -32.99 -5.07
CA VAL A 543 8.11 -32.49 -6.42
C VAL A 543 8.94 -31.24 -6.72
N GLY A 544 8.99 -30.26 -5.80
CA GLY A 544 9.76 -29.04 -5.97
C GLY A 544 11.26 -29.29 -6.19
N LEU A 545 11.87 -30.14 -5.36
CA LEU A 545 13.28 -30.56 -5.55
C LEU A 545 13.50 -31.37 -6.83
N GLY A 546 12.47 -32.06 -7.34
CA GLY A 546 12.53 -32.75 -8.63
C GLY A 546 12.63 -31.80 -9.83
N GLN A 547 12.15 -30.55 -9.71
CA GLN A 547 12.27 -29.54 -10.76
C GLN A 547 13.62 -28.81 -10.74
N LEU A 548 14.29 -28.79 -9.59
CA LEU A 548 15.52 -28.03 -9.39
C LEU A 548 16.66 -28.45 -10.35
N PRO A 549 16.92 -29.73 -10.64
CA PRO A 549 17.88 -30.14 -11.67
C PRO A 549 17.50 -29.71 -13.09
N LYS A 550 16.21 -29.70 -13.43
CA LYS A 550 15.73 -29.37 -14.79
C LYS A 550 15.98 -27.90 -15.13
N ALA A 551 15.77 -27.02 -14.15
CA ALA A 551 16.00 -25.59 -14.28
C ALA A 551 17.50 -25.22 -14.39
N LYS A 552 18.41 -26.06 -13.87
CA LYS A 552 19.87 -25.82 -13.90
C LYS A 552 20.48 -25.96 -15.29
N THR A 553 19.97 -26.87 -16.11
CA THR A 553 20.52 -27.14 -17.45
C THR A 553 20.38 -25.88 -18.33
N LYS A 554 21.50 -25.30 -18.80
CA LYS A 554 21.46 -24.41 -19.98
C LYS A 554 20.89 -25.27 -21.10
N SER A 555 19.69 -24.97 -21.60
CA SER A 555 19.06 -25.77 -22.66
C SER A 555 20.01 -25.85 -23.86
N GLN A 556 20.62 -27.02 -24.07
CA GLN A 556 21.25 -27.36 -25.34
C GLN A 556 20.14 -27.92 -26.23
N ASN A 557 19.87 -27.21 -27.33
CA ASN A 557 18.99 -27.61 -28.43
C ASN A 557 17.50 -27.79 -28.11
N VAL A 558 16.76 -26.68 -28.22
CA VAL A 558 15.46 -26.73 -28.92
C VAL A 558 15.62 -25.88 -30.17
N SER A 559 15.79 -26.53 -31.30
CA SER A 559 15.64 -25.94 -32.63
C SER A 559 14.17 -25.55 -32.82
N HIS A 560 13.80 -24.34 -32.41
CA HIS A 560 12.69 -23.65 -33.03
C HIS A 560 13.27 -22.71 -34.09
N GLN A 561 12.94 -23.02 -35.35
CA GLN A 561 13.08 -22.09 -36.47
C GLN A 561 12.24 -20.84 -36.17
N SER A 562 12.88 -19.77 -35.73
CA SER A 562 12.41 -18.41 -35.95
C SER A 562 13.59 -17.44 -35.80
N ASP A 563 13.91 -16.77 -36.93
CA ASP A 563 14.62 -15.50 -37.05
C ASP A 563 16.12 -15.44 -36.72
N ALA A 564 16.90 -16.07 -37.59
CA ALA A 564 18.25 -15.60 -37.91
C ALA A 564 18.16 -14.41 -38.89
N LEU A 565 17.81 -13.22 -38.42
CA LEU A 565 18.00 -11.97 -39.19
C LEU A 565 18.43 -10.83 -38.25
N HIS A 566 19.59 -10.23 -38.56
CA HIS A 566 20.10 -8.91 -38.14
C HIS A 566 20.83 -8.83 -36.78
N ARG A 567 22.15 -9.08 -36.79
CA ARG A 567 23.09 -8.44 -35.85
C ARG A 567 23.96 -7.42 -36.60
N PRO A 568 24.10 -6.15 -36.15
CA PRO A 568 24.94 -5.15 -36.81
C PRO A 568 26.44 -5.47 -36.69
N HIS A 569 27.23 -4.99 -37.65
CA HIS A 569 28.70 -5.17 -37.69
C HIS A 569 29.38 -4.54 -36.44
N PRO A 570 30.41 -5.17 -35.83
CA PRO A 570 31.00 -4.72 -34.57
C PRO A 570 31.54 -3.27 -34.58
N GLN A 571 31.97 -2.78 -35.74
CA GLN A 571 32.42 -1.39 -35.88
C GLN A 571 31.26 -0.37 -35.85
N VAL A 572 30.08 -0.76 -36.33
CA VAL A 572 28.87 0.07 -36.26
C VAL A 572 28.40 0.20 -34.82
N MET A 573 28.46 -0.88 -34.04
CA MET A 573 28.13 -0.85 -32.61
C MET A 573 29.04 0.07 -31.80
N LYS A 574 30.34 0.15 -32.14
CA LYS A 574 31.27 1.09 -31.49
C LYS A 574 30.94 2.56 -31.79
N VAL A 575 30.50 2.86 -33.01
CA VAL A 575 30.09 4.21 -33.41
C VAL A 575 28.76 4.59 -32.73
N ILE A 576 27.79 3.65 -32.68
CA ILE A 576 26.50 3.84 -32.00
C ILE A 576 26.70 4.12 -30.50
N GLN A 577 27.51 3.32 -29.82
CA GLN A 577 27.80 3.53 -28.39
C GLN A 577 28.48 4.88 -28.12
N ARG A 578 29.33 5.33 -29.04
CA ARG A 578 30.02 6.62 -28.92
C ARG A 578 29.08 7.80 -29.14
N LEU A 579 28.19 7.71 -30.13
CA LEU A 579 27.12 8.69 -30.37
C LEU A 579 26.17 8.79 -29.18
N GLN A 580 25.78 7.64 -28.62
CA GLN A 580 24.89 7.59 -27.47
C GLN A 580 25.49 8.25 -26.23
N LYS A 581 26.80 8.07 -26.01
CA LYS A 581 27.50 8.76 -24.93
C LYS A 581 27.47 10.28 -25.11
N ILE A 582 27.74 10.77 -26.31
CA ILE A 582 27.74 12.22 -26.60
C ILE A 582 26.33 12.81 -26.46
N ILE A 583 25.30 12.12 -26.97
CA ILE A 583 23.91 12.58 -26.85
C ILE A 583 23.49 12.66 -25.38
N ASN A 584 23.84 11.66 -24.56
CA ASN A 584 23.52 11.67 -23.14
C ASN A 584 24.26 12.78 -22.38
N GLU A 585 25.53 13.02 -22.71
CA GLU A 585 26.30 14.14 -22.14
C GLU A 585 25.68 15.50 -22.52
N TYR A 586 25.17 15.64 -23.74
CA TYR A 586 24.50 16.85 -24.21
C TYR A 586 23.15 17.08 -23.51
N ILE A 587 22.34 16.03 -23.33
CA ILE A 587 21.08 16.08 -22.57
C ILE A 587 21.35 16.53 -21.13
N LEU A 588 22.33 15.92 -20.47
CA LEU A 588 22.71 16.28 -19.10
C LEU A 588 23.15 17.75 -18.97
N GLN A 589 23.87 18.29 -19.96
CA GLN A 589 24.28 19.69 -19.94
C GLN A 589 23.11 20.65 -20.14
N LEU A 590 22.17 20.35 -21.05
CA LEU A 590 20.93 21.13 -21.22
C LEU A 590 20.07 21.10 -19.96
N GLU A 591 19.95 19.94 -19.32
CA GLU A 591 19.24 19.78 -18.04
C GLU A 591 19.93 20.54 -16.90
N SER A 592 21.28 20.59 -16.87
CA SER A 592 22.01 21.38 -15.88
C SER A 592 21.84 22.90 -16.09
N ARG A 593 21.69 23.35 -17.34
CA ARG A 593 21.42 24.76 -17.68
C ARG A 593 20.04 25.22 -17.17
N HIS A 594 19.06 24.31 -17.09
CA HIS A 594 17.77 24.58 -16.43
C HIS A 594 17.87 24.66 -14.89
N GLN A 595 19.00 24.24 -14.28
CA GLN A 595 19.19 24.22 -12.83
C GLN A 595 20.11 25.34 -12.29
N GLN A 596 20.89 26.02 -13.14
CA GLN A 596 21.76 27.14 -12.75
C GLN A 596 21.36 28.44 -13.45
N GLU A 597 20.46 29.21 -12.82
CA GLU A 597 20.34 30.66 -13.04
C GLU A 597 21.11 31.35 -11.91
N ASP A 598 22.25 31.93 -12.25
CA ASP A 598 23.02 32.99 -11.55
C ASP A 598 24.52 32.69 -11.67
N LEU A 599 25.19 33.28 -12.68
CA LEU A 599 26.61 33.71 -12.72
C LEU A 599 27.02 34.02 -14.18
N GLU A 600 26.92 35.31 -14.58
CA GLU A 600 27.11 35.84 -15.94
C GLU A 600 28.48 35.55 -16.61
N GLN A 601 29.49 35.06 -15.87
CA GLN A 601 30.82 34.74 -16.41
C GLN A 601 31.00 33.28 -16.84
N GLU A 602 30.20 32.33 -16.33
CA GLU A 602 30.23 30.94 -16.80
C GLU A 602 29.50 30.77 -18.14
N GLU A 603 28.46 31.58 -18.39
CA GLU A 603 27.64 31.51 -19.61
C GLU A 603 28.43 31.74 -20.90
N GLN A 604 29.33 32.73 -20.96
CA GLN A 604 30.08 33.01 -22.20
C GLN A 604 31.06 31.90 -22.56
N GLN A 605 31.75 31.32 -21.57
CA GLN A 605 32.70 30.22 -21.78
C GLN A 605 31.95 28.91 -22.06
N HIS A 606 30.79 28.69 -21.44
CA HIS A 606 29.93 27.54 -21.67
C HIS A 606 29.28 27.61 -23.07
N SER A 607 28.76 28.77 -23.50
CA SER A 607 28.22 28.99 -24.85
C SER A 607 29.23 28.73 -25.96
N GLN A 608 30.52 29.04 -25.76
CA GLN A 608 31.54 28.73 -26.76
C GLN A 608 31.85 27.22 -26.82
N ASN A 609 31.97 26.56 -25.66
CA ASN A 609 32.15 25.11 -25.59
C ASN A 609 30.96 24.35 -26.20
N ILE A 610 29.74 24.83 -25.99
CA ILE A 610 28.52 24.25 -26.57
C ILE A 610 28.51 24.45 -28.08
N ARG A 611 28.83 25.64 -28.59
CA ARG A 611 28.92 25.91 -30.05
C ARG A 611 29.96 25.02 -30.73
N ASP A 612 31.11 24.81 -30.08
CA ASP A 612 32.16 23.93 -30.60
C ASP A 612 31.72 22.46 -30.56
N GLN A 613 30.95 22.04 -29.54
CA GLN A 613 30.40 20.68 -29.42
C GLN A 613 29.20 20.42 -30.35
N GLU A 614 28.34 21.40 -30.60
CA GLU A 614 27.26 21.34 -31.59
C GLU A 614 27.83 21.23 -33.01
N ALA A 615 28.89 21.98 -33.32
CA ALA A 615 29.61 21.85 -34.59
C ALA A 615 30.22 20.45 -34.76
N ILE A 616 30.78 19.86 -33.68
CA ILE A 616 31.29 18.49 -33.67
C ILE A 616 30.17 17.46 -33.85
N LEU A 617 29.01 17.66 -33.19
CA LEU A 617 27.86 16.76 -33.27
C LEU A 617 27.26 16.76 -34.70
N VAL A 618 27.07 17.94 -35.28
CA VAL A 618 26.58 18.11 -36.66
C VAL A 618 27.55 17.47 -37.65
N HIS A 619 28.86 17.68 -37.46
CA HIS A 619 29.88 17.07 -38.33
C HIS A 619 29.90 15.53 -38.24
N LEU A 620 29.80 14.96 -37.02
CA LEU A 620 29.76 13.51 -36.81
C LEU A 620 28.48 12.88 -37.37
N MET A 621 27.34 13.57 -37.25
CA MET A 621 26.07 13.13 -37.83
C MET A 621 26.13 13.14 -39.36
N CYS A 622 26.75 14.15 -39.97
CA CYS A 622 26.99 14.18 -41.41
C CYS A 622 27.92 13.04 -41.88
N GLU A 623 28.97 12.71 -41.13
CA GLU A 623 29.83 11.56 -41.45
C GLU A 623 29.11 10.21 -41.35
N VAL A 624 28.26 10.03 -40.34
CA VAL A 624 27.47 8.80 -40.19
C VAL A 624 26.46 8.65 -41.34
N VAL A 625 25.81 9.73 -41.77
CA VAL A 625 24.94 9.72 -42.95
C VAL A 625 25.73 9.39 -44.22
N ASN A 626 26.95 9.91 -44.37
CA ASN A 626 27.82 9.62 -45.51
C ASN A 626 28.37 8.18 -45.49
N LEU A 627 28.69 7.62 -44.32
CA LEU A 627 29.11 6.22 -44.15
C LEU A 627 27.96 5.23 -44.39
N LEU A 628 26.74 5.58 -43.96
CA LEU A 628 25.52 4.82 -44.22
C LEU A 628 25.11 4.88 -45.70
N HIS A 629 25.46 5.94 -46.43
CA HIS A 629 25.25 6.05 -47.88
C HIS A 629 26.34 5.40 -48.74
N SER A 630 27.61 5.39 -48.30
CA SER A 630 28.75 4.98 -49.13
C SER A 630 29.15 3.51 -49.03
N GLY A 631 28.47 2.70 -48.20
CA GLY A 631 28.66 1.25 -48.20
C GLY A 631 30.13 0.83 -48.05
N ALA A 632 30.78 1.29 -46.99
CA ALA A 632 32.10 0.85 -46.51
C ALA A 632 33.17 0.55 -47.60
N SER A 633 33.87 1.59 -48.07
CA SER A 633 35.25 1.47 -48.58
C SER A 633 35.92 2.83 -48.72
N SER A 634 36.51 3.35 -47.64
CA SER A 634 37.82 4.03 -47.69
C SER A 634 38.28 4.43 -46.28
N SER A 635 39.56 4.22 -46.02
CA SER A 635 40.27 4.58 -44.80
C SER A 635 40.57 6.08 -44.77
N VAL A 636 40.13 6.79 -43.73
CA VAL A 636 40.60 8.15 -43.42
C VAL A 636 40.99 8.19 -41.95
N GLU A 637 42.27 8.42 -41.68
CA GLU A 637 42.79 8.79 -40.34
C GLU A 637 42.62 10.30 -40.13
N LEU A 638 42.13 10.71 -38.96
CA LEU A 638 42.05 12.13 -38.57
C LEU A 638 42.59 12.30 -37.15
N GLN A 639 43.63 13.14 -37.03
CA GLN A 639 44.28 13.57 -35.78
C GLN A 639 43.47 14.67 -35.08
N LEU A 640 43.41 14.63 -33.75
CA LEU A 640 42.83 15.68 -32.89
C LEU A 640 43.94 16.53 -32.23
N PRO A 641 43.73 17.84 -31.99
CA PRO A 641 44.69 18.68 -31.26
C PRO A 641 44.64 18.39 -29.75
N ARG A 642 45.80 18.41 -29.09
CA ARG A 642 45.93 18.38 -27.61
C ARG A 642 45.83 19.80 -27.04
N LEU A 643 45.03 19.98 -26.00
CA LEU A 643 45.10 21.14 -25.10
C LEU A 643 45.55 20.70 -23.70
N SER A 644 46.50 21.46 -23.17
CA SER A 644 47.28 21.24 -21.96
C SER A 644 46.52 21.64 -20.70
N LEU A 645 46.63 20.81 -19.66
CA LEU A 645 46.39 21.17 -18.27
C LEU A 645 47.60 21.95 -17.76
N ASP A 646 47.38 23.14 -17.20
CA ASP A 646 48.29 23.62 -16.16
C ASP A 646 47.59 24.44 -15.07
N SER A 647 48.20 24.36 -13.91
CA SER A 647 47.67 24.60 -12.57
C SER A 647 48.15 25.92 -11.94
N ARG A 648 47.59 26.23 -10.75
CA ARG A 648 47.97 27.22 -9.71
C ARG A 648 46.93 28.36 -9.61
N GLY A 649 46.36 28.72 -8.46
CA GLY A 649 46.82 28.66 -7.07
C GLY A 649 46.94 30.10 -6.55
N GLY A 650 46.15 30.49 -5.55
CA GLY A 650 46.25 31.84 -4.96
C GLY A 650 45.19 32.12 -3.90
N ALA A 651 45.66 32.35 -2.67
CA ALA A 651 44.89 32.67 -1.48
C ALA A 651 44.56 34.17 -1.37
N GLY A 652 43.57 34.53 -0.52
CA GLY A 652 43.61 35.78 0.24
C GLY A 652 42.28 36.47 0.51
N GLY A 653 42.04 36.78 1.80
CA GLY A 653 41.39 38.02 2.22
C GLY A 653 39.92 37.93 2.62
N GLY A 654 39.66 37.93 3.92
CA GLY A 654 38.31 38.10 4.47
C GLY A 654 37.89 39.57 4.62
N GLN A 655 36.61 39.78 4.92
CA GLN A 655 36.10 40.90 5.72
C GLN A 655 34.70 40.56 6.28
N GLN A 656 34.52 40.85 7.56
CA GLN A 656 33.23 40.85 8.29
C GLN A 656 32.44 42.12 8.00
N ALA A 657 31.11 42.05 7.99
CA ALA A 657 30.23 43.07 8.57
C ALA A 657 28.82 42.52 8.83
N GLN A 658 28.21 43.04 9.91
CA GLN A 658 27.00 42.59 10.60
C GLN A 658 25.70 43.29 10.16
N SER A 659 24.58 42.75 10.69
CA SER A 659 23.25 43.34 10.92
C SER A 659 22.26 43.22 9.75
N SER A 660 20.96 43.01 9.92
CA SER A 660 20.06 43.27 11.05
C SER A 660 18.78 42.42 10.95
N ARG A 661 18.11 42.22 12.09
CA ARG A 661 16.79 41.59 12.27
C ARG A 661 15.66 42.36 11.59
N GLU A 662 14.61 41.66 11.15
CA GLU A 662 13.25 41.85 11.68
C GLU A 662 12.35 40.61 11.40
N PRO A 663 11.47 40.21 12.33
CA PRO A 663 10.55 39.08 12.18
C PRO A 663 9.11 39.54 11.87
N ASP A 664 8.53 39.04 10.77
CA ASP A 664 7.14 39.30 10.44
C ASP A 664 6.17 38.46 11.29
N GLN A 665 5.23 39.20 11.88
CA GLN A 665 4.17 38.76 12.77
C GLN A 665 3.07 38.02 12.02
N LEU A 666 2.72 36.82 12.47
CA LEU A 666 1.38 36.22 12.28
C LEU A 666 1.16 35.21 13.41
N SER A 667 0.84 35.73 14.60
CA SER A 667 0.41 34.95 15.76
C SER A 667 -0.83 35.61 16.36
N HIS A 668 -1.97 34.93 16.29
CA HIS A 668 -3.20 34.99 17.10
C HIS A 668 -4.23 34.14 16.32
N GLN A 669 -4.88 33.08 16.79
CA GLN A 669 -5.33 32.72 18.14
C GLN A 669 -5.47 31.18 18.24
N LEU A 670 -4.83 30.55 19.23
CA LEU A 670 -5.26 29.29 19.84
C LEU A 670 -4.82 29.35 21.31
N SER A 671 -5.79 29.43 22.21
CA SER A 671 -5.65 29.10 23.64
C SER A 671 -6.97 28.39 23.99
N ASP A 672 -7.01 27.26 24.70
CA ASP A 672 -6.27 26.93 25.90
C ASP A 672 -5.86 25.44 26.02
N SER A 673 -4.68 25.24 26.62
CA SER A 673 -4.01 23.99 27.02
C SER A 673 -3.18 23.19 25.98
N GLU A 674 -2.21 23.85 25.34
CA GLU A 674 -1.01 23.14 24.85
C GLU A 674 0.21 23.53 25.69
N THR A 675 0.45 22.84 26.81
CA THR A 675 1.85 22.54 27.12
C THR A 675 2.35 21.71 25.96
N ALA A 676 3.19 22.27 25.09
CA ALA A 676 3.80 21.54 23.99
C ALA A 676 4.40 20.25 24.56
N PHE A 677 3.78 19.11 24.23
CA PHE A 677 4.24 17.81 24.67
C PHE A 677 5.56 17.52 23.94
N ILE A 678 6.68 17.87 24.55
CA ILE A 678 8.01 17.62 23.99
C ILE A 678 8.40 16.19 24.33
N SER A 679 8.09 15.27 23.43
CA SER A 679 8.61 13.90 23.48
C SER A 679 10.03 13.85 22.94
N CYS A 680 10.93 13.14 23.63
CA CYS A 680 12.26 12.82 23.10
C CYS A 680 12.30 11.48 22.32
N TYR A 681 11.17 10.77 22.27
CA TYR A 681 11.03 9.45 21.64
C TYR A 681 10.23 9.52 20.33
N LEU A 682 9.11 10.23 20.34
CA LEU A 682 8.23 10.38 19.18
C LEU A 682 8.79 11.40 18.18
N SER A 683 8.45 11.23 16.90
CA SER A 683 8.62 12.28 15.90
C SER A 683 7.55 13.37 16.06
N ASN A 684 7.67 14.48 15.34
CA ASN A 684 6.62 15.51 15.31
C ASN A 684 5.27 14.91 14.88
N ARG A 685 5.30 14.01 13.89
CA ARG A 685 4.12 13.22 13.50
C ARG A 685 3.62 12.32 14.62
N GLY A 686 4.52 11.64 15.34
CA GLY A 686 4.13 10.80 16.47
C GLY A 686 3.46 11.60 17.59
N ILE A 687 3.97 12.81 17.88
CA ILE A 687 3.36 13.75 18.82
C ILE A 687 1.98 14.17 18.32
N ASP A 688 1.84 14.55 17.05
CA ASP A 688 0.54 14.91 16.44
C ASP A 688 -0.46 13.74 16.54
N VAL A 689 -0.02 12.52 16.24
CA VAL A 689 -0.87 11.31 16.35
C VAL A 689 -1.32 11.11 17.78
N SER A 690 -0.40 11.19 18.74
CA SER A 690 -0.71 11.00 20.17
C SER A 690 -1.69 12.06 20.66
N ALA A 691 -1.45 13.34 20.35
CA ALA A 691 -2.32 14.45 20.72
C ALA A 691 -3.71 14.31 20.10
N LEU A 692 -3.80 14.02 18.80
CA LEU A 692 -5.08 13.81 18.10
C LEU A 692 -5.82 12.59 18.63
N TYR A 693 -5.11 11.53 18.98
CA TYR A 693 -5.73 10.33 19.55
C TYR A 693 -6.32 10.62 20.93
N GLN A 694 -5.54 11.27 21.81
CA GLN A 694 -6.02 11.71 23.12
C GLN A 694 -7.24 12.62 22.98
N SER A 695 -7.19 13.62 22.09
CA SER A 695 -8.31 14.56 21.94
C SER A 695 -9.59 13.94 21.37
N ASN A 696 -9.50 12.90 20.53
CA ASN A 696 -10.66 12.34 19.83
C ASN A 696 -11.19 11.02 20.43
N PHE A 697 -10.38 10.29 21.19
CA PHE A 697 -10.74 8.95 21.67
C PHE A 697 -10.55 8.74 23.17
N GLN A 698 -10.08 9.72 23.94
CA GLN A 698 -9.93 9.57 25.39
C GLN A 698 -11.25 9.14 26.05
N ASP A 699 -12.38 9.69 25.62
CA ASP A 699 -13.69 9.32 26.16
C ASP A 699 -14.11 7.90 25.75
N PHE A 700 -13.70 7.45 24.56
CA PHE A 700 -13.91 6.07 24.13
C PHE A 700 -13.05 5.09 24.95
N VAL A 701 -11.79 5.46 25.24
CA VAL A 701 -10.91 4.68 26.12
C VAL A 701 -11.50 4.61 27.54
N ALA A 702 -11.99 5.74 28.08
CA ALA A 702 -12.68 5.77 29.36
C ALA A 702 -13.93 4.88 29.36
N TYR A 703 -14.74 4.93 28.30
CA TYR A 703 -15.90 4.06 28.12
C TYR A 703 -15.52 2.56 28.10
N GLN A 704 -14.42 2.18 27.44
CA GLN A 704 -13.96 0.78 27.45
C GLN A 704 -13.54 0.32 28.85
N GLY A 705 -12.97 1.22 29.67
CA GLY A 705 -12.56 0.94 31.04
C GLY A 705 -13.70 0.91 32.08
N ASP A 706 -14.82 1.59 31.81
CA ASP A 706 -15.94 1.73 32.75
C ASP A 706 -17.30 1.54 32.03
N LYS A 707 -17.43 0.48 31.23
CA LYS A 707 -18.63 0.22 30.43
C LYS A 707 -19.83 -0.13 31.30
N TYR A 708 -21.01 0.42 30.99
CA TYR A 708 -22.26 0.01 31.62
C TYR A 708 -22.64 -1.44 31.27
N HIS A 709 -22.88 -2.25 32.28
CA HIS A 709 -23.46 -3.59 32.17
C HIS A 709 -24.67 -3.70 33.10
N GLU A 710 -25.75 -4.33 32.61
CA GLU A 710 -27.01 -4.46 33.35
C GLU A 710 -26.86 -5.27 34.65
N ASP A 711 -25.87 -6.15 34.68
CA ASP A 711 -25.57 -7.11 35.75
C ASP A 711 -24.21 -6.85 36.44
N ARG A 712 -23.18 -6.43 35.67
CA ARG A 712 -21.80 -6.32 36.19
C ARG A 712 -21.38 -4.91 36.61
N ASN A 713 -21.96 -3.88 36.00
CA ASN A 713 -21.56 -2.48 36.24
C ASN A 713 -22.74 -1.53 35.92
N THR A 714 -23.71 -1.45 36.83
CA THR A 714 -24.91 -0.63 36.67
C THR A 714 -24.67 0.88 36.83
N LEU A 715 -23.44 1.29 37.15
CA LEU A 715 -23.03 2.69 37.29
C LEU A 715 -22.02 3.11 36.21
N GLY A 716 -21.75 2.23 35.25
CA GLY A 716 -20.81 2.48 34.17
C GLY A 716 -21.34 3.47 33.13
N LEU A 717 -20.46 3.87 32.22
CA LEU A 717 -20.73 4.72 31.07
C LEU A 717 -21.64 4.04 30.05
N ILE A 718 -22.72 4.74 29.66
CA ILE A 718 -23.55 4.38 28.52
C ILE A 718 -23.12 5.21 27.32
N ASN A 719 -22.78 4.54 26.21
CA ASN A 719 -22.37 5.20 24.99
C ASN A 719 -23.47 5.20 23.93
N LEU A 720 -24.09 6.36 23.75
CA LEU A 720 -25.04 6.66 22.67
C LEU A 720 -24.40 7.56 21.59
N GLY A 721 -23.10 7.82 21.66
CA GLY A 721 -22.36 8.65 20.72
C GLY A 721 -21.87 7.88 19.49
N LEU A 722 -21.69 6.55 19.57
CA LEU A 722 -21.23 5.71 18.45
C LEU A 722 -22.38 5.19 17.59
N SER A 723 -22.18 5.13 16.27
CA SER A 723 -23.17 4.59 15.31
C SER A 723 -23.10 3.06 15.23
N GLU A 724 -23.59 2.38 16.26
CA GLU A 724 -23.67 0.92 16.32
C GLU A 724 -25.12 0.45 16.46
N ASN A 725 -25.50 -0.58 15.70
CA ASN A 725 -26.81 -1.21 15.83
C ASN A 725 -26.75 -2.41 16.78
N LYS A 726 -27.03 -2.19 18.06
CA LYS A 726 -26.98 -3.25 19.10
C LYS A 726 -28.34 -3.93 19.33
N LEU A 727 -29.37 -3.52 18.60
CA LEU A 727 -30.75 -3.99 18.82
C LEU A 727 -30.94 -5.48 18.51
N CYS A 728 -30.19 -6.02 17.55
CA CYS A 728 -30.28 -7.42 17.10
C CYS A 728 -29.01 -8.22 17.39
N ILE A 729 -28.21 -7.78 18.36
CA ILE A 729 -26.95 -8.45 18.71
C ILE A 729 -27.18 -9.88 19.21
N ASP A 730 -28.29 -10.14 19.89
CA ASP A 730 -28.78 -11.46 20.29
C ASP A 730 -28.93 -12.42 19.09
N LEU A 731 -29.58 -11.97 18.01
CA LEU A 731 -29.77 -12.79 16.81
C LEU A 731 -28.44 -13.09 16.12
N LEU A 732 -27.55 -12.10 16.07
CA LEU A 732 -26.23 -12.24 15.45
C LEU A 732 -25.34 -13.17 16.27
N THR A 733 -25.32 -13.03 17.59
CA THR A 733 -24.62 -13.93 18.50
C THR A 733 -25.12 -15.36 18.33
N GLU A 734 -26.44 -15.59 18.26
CA GLU A 734 -27.01 -16.92 17.98
C GLU A 734 -26.55 -17.45 16.62
N ARG A 735 -26.68 -16.65 15.55
CA ARG A 735 -26.35 -17.08 14.18
C ARG A 735 -24.87 -17.42 14.01
N LEU A 736 -23.99 -16.60 14.59
CA LEU A 736 -22.53 -16.75 14.50
C LEU A 736 -21.97 -17.86 15.38
N SER A 737 -22.75 -18.30 16.39
CA SER A 737 -22.42 -19.42 17.28
C SER A 737 -22.81 -20.79 16.71
N ARG A 738 -23.56 -20.85 15.60
CA ARG A 738 -23.94 -22.12 14.96
C ARG A 738 -22.72 -22.92 14.50
N SER A 739 -22.86 -24.24 14.43
CA SER A 739 -21.76 -25.15 14.09
C SER A 739 -21.21 -24.91 12.68
N ASP A 740 -22.05 -24.50 11.72
CA ASP A 740 -21.63 -24.17 10.35
C ASP A 740 -20.71 -22.93 10.27
N MET A 741 -20.59 -22.17 11.35
CA MET A 741 -19.72 -21.01 11.46
C MET A 741 -18.33 -21.33 12.01
N ASN A 742 -18.09 -22.55 12.51
CA ASN A 742 -16.78 -22.97 13.07
C ASN A 742 -15.98 -23.83 12.11
N TYR A 743 -16.01 -23.50 10.83
CA TYR A 743 -15.21 -24.20 9.83
C TYR A 743 -13.79 -23.62 9.78
N ILE A 744 -12.80 -24.50 9.81
CA ILE A 744 -11.38 -24.19 9.64
C ILE A 744 -10.85 -25.09 8.53
N ASP A 745 -10.18 -24.50 7.54
CA ASP A 745 -9.46 -25.21 6.50
C ASP A 745 -8.02 -24.71 6.38
N ASP A 746 -7.18 -25.49 5.69
CA ASP A 746 -5.77 -25.20 5.47
C ASP A 746 -5.53 -23.83 4.77
N ASP A 747 -6.39 -23.42 3.85
CA ASP A 747 -6.24 -22.20 3.06
C ASP A 747 -6.62 -20.94 3.88
N LEU A 748 -7.55 -21.05 4.84
CA LEU A 748 -7.90 -19.97 5.79
C LEU A 748 -6.77 -19.67 6.78
N LEU A 749 -5.90 -20.64 7.06
CA LEU A 749 -4.75 -20.49 7.94
C LEU A 749 -3.54 -19.85 7.24
N GLN A 750 -3.52 -19.83 5.91
CA GLN A 750 -2.43 -19.28 5.09
C GLN A 750 -2.70 -17.83 4.65
N TYR A 751 -1.71 -17.16 4.05
CA TYR A 751 -1.89 -15.78 3.57
C TYR A 751 -3.02 -15.69 2.55
N PRO A 752 -3.99 -14.77 2.74
CA PRO A 752 -5.05 -14.54 1.76
C PRO A 752 -4.50 -13.82 0.52
N ASP A 753 -5.28 -13.78 -0.56
CA ASP A 753 -5.13 -12.74 -1.58
C ASP A 753 -5.26 -11.37 -0.87
N TRP A 754 -4.38 -10.43 -1.20
CA TRP A 754 -4.38 -9.10 -0.59
C TRP A 754 -5.68 -8.32 -0.86
N ARG A 755 -6.45 -8.69 -1.88
CA ARG A 755 -7.81 -8.15 -2.10
C ARG A 755 -8.90 -8.81 -1.24
N GLY A 756 -8.56 -9.81 -0.43
CA GLY A 756 -9.49 -10.71 0.28
C GLY A 756 -9.69 -12.02 -0.48
N HIS A 757 -10.13 -13.09 0.20
CA HIS A 757 -10.39 -14.38 -0.44
C HIS A 757 -11.47 -14.29 -1.52
N ALA A 758 -11.26 -15.01 -2.63
CA ALA A 758 -12.17 -15.02 -3.77
C ALA A 758 -13.62 -15.37 -3.37
N PHE A 759 -13.82 -16.37 -2.50
CA PHE A 759 -15.15 -16.77 -2.04
C PHE A 759 -15.92 -15.63 -1.37
N LEU A 760 -15.22 -14.75 -0.62
CA LEU A 760 -15.86 -13.64 0.07
C LEU A 760 -16.16 -12.51 -0.93
N ARG A 761 -15.24 -12.21 -1.85
CA ARG A 761 -15.46 -11.21 -2.90
C ARG A 761 -16.67 -11.57 -3.77
N GLU A 762 -16.78 -12.83 -4.15
CA GLU A 762 -17.96 -13.38 -4.84
C GLU A 762 -19.24 -13.17 -4.05
N GLU A 763 -19.23 -13.49 -2.76
CA GLU A 763 -20.43 -13.35 -1.95
C GLU A 763 -20.80 -11.88 -1.71
N VAL A 764 -19.83 -11.01 -1.48
CA VAL A 764 -20.05 -9.56 -1.39
C VAL A 764 -20.67 -9.03 -2.68
N ALA A 765 -20.18 -9.45 -3.84
CA ALA A 765 -20.74 -9.04 -5.13
C ALA A 765 -22.20 -9.51 -5.29
N ARG A 766 -22.52 -10.76 -4.95
CA ARG A 766 -23.90 -11.29 -4.95
C ARG A 766 -24.80 -10.57 -3.96
N PHE A 767 -24.29 -10.29 -2.77
CA PHE A 767 -24.99 -9.61 -1.69
C PHE A 767 -25.35 -8.18 -2.07
N LEU A 768 -24.37 -7.40 -2.54
CA LEU A 768 -24.60 -6.04 -3.03
C LEU A 768 -25.52 -6.03 -4.25
N THR A 769 -25.36 -6.97 -5.18
CA THR A 769 -26.29 -7.10 -6.33
C THR A 769 -27.74 -7.19 -5.85
N TYR A 770 -28.00 -8.05 -4.86
CA TYR A 770 -29.35 -8.28 -4.34
C TYR A 770 -29.90 -7.09 -3.55
N TYR A 771 -29.18 -6.64 -2.50
CA TYR A 771 -29.70 -5.62 -1.59
C TYR A 771 -29.63 -4.20 -2.15
N CYS A 772 -28.65 -3.90 -3.01
CA CYS A 772 -28.61 -2.64 -3.74
C CYS A 772 -29.49 -2.65 -4.99
N LYS A 773 -30.12 -3.79 -5.33
CA LYS A 773 -30.96 -3.98 -6.52
C LYS A 773 -30.21 -3.63 -7.80
N ALA A 774 -28.95 -4.05 -7.90
CA ALA A 774 -28.16 -3.83 -9.11
C ALA A 774 -28.82 -4.53 -10.30
N PRO A 775 -28.82 -3.91 -11.50
CA PRO A 775 -29.48 -4.48 -12.68
C PRO A 775 -28.82 -5.79 -13.15
N ASP A 776 -27.51 -5.91 -12.95
CA ASP A 776 -26.70 -7.06 -13.34
C ASP A 776 -25.87 -7.54 -12.14
N LEU A 777 -25.42 -8.81 -12.20
CA LEU A 777 -24.50 -9.36 -11.22
C LEU A 777 -23.19 -8.58 -11.25
N LEU A 778 -22.82 -8.00 -10.10
CA LEU A 778 -21.57 -7.27 -9.94
C LEU A 778 -20.36 -8.21 -10.10
N ASP A 779 -19.32 -7.73 -10.79
CA ASP A 779 -18.07 -8.48 -10.97
C ASP A 779 -17.29 -8.59 -9.63
N PRO A 780 -17.01 -9.79 -9.11
CA PRO A 780 -16.24 -9.96 -7.88
C PRO A 780 -14.78 -9.50 -8.00
N GLU A 781 -14.22 -9.40 -9.21
CA GLU A 781 -12.88 -8.85 -9.41
C GLU A 781 -12.84 -7.32 -9.28
N ASN A 782 -14.00 -6.66 -9.14
CA ASN A 782 -14.13 -5.24 -8.79
C ASN A 782 -14.25 -5.01 -7.26
N VAL A 783 -14.21 -6.07 -6.46
CA VAL A 783 -14.30 -6.00 -4.99
C VAL A 783 -12.91 -6.03 -4.37
N VAL A 784 -12.67 -5.15 -3.40
CA VAL A 784 -11.50 -5.24 -2.49
C VAL A 784 -11.98 -5.25 -1.05
N VAL A 785 -11.49 -6.21 -0.27
CA VAL A 785 -11.83 -6.37 1.16
C VAL A 785 -10.68 -5.88 2.04
N LEU A 786 -10.98 -4.99 2.98
CA LEU A 786 -10.05 -4.44 3.97
C LEU A 786 -10.66 -4.45 5.39
N ASN A 787 -9.85 -4.08 6.39
CA ASN A 787 -10.20 -4.02 7.82
C ASN A 787 -11.41 -3.13 8.15
N SER A 788 -11.65 -2.04 7.44
CA SER A 788 -12.77 -1.18 7.79
C SER A 788 -13.15 -0.28 6.64
N SER A 789 -14.37 0.26 6.66
CA SER A 789 -14.80 1.28 5.69
C SER A 789 -13.91 2.53 5.73
N LEU A 790 -13.32 2.85 6.89
CA LEU A 790 -12.35 3.94 7.01
C LEU A 790 -10.96 3.55 6.47
N SER A 791 -10.56 2.29 6.54
CA SER A 791 -9.40 1.79 5.81
C SER A 791 -9.62 1.89 4.30
N VAL A 792 -10.82 1.56 3.81
CA VAL A 792 -11.17 1.75 2.39
C VAL A 792 -11.08 3.23 2.01
N PHE A 793 -11.65 4.14 2.80
CA PHE A 793 -11.53 5.59 2.56
C PHE A 793 -10.07 6.06 2.57
N LEU A 794 -9.27 5.62 3.54
CA LEU A 794 -7.84 5.92 3.62
C LEU A 794 -7.13 5.54 2.32
N THR A 795 -7.24 4.28 1.95
CA THR A 795 -6.52 3.73 0.80
C THR A 795 -6.96 4.38 -0.51
N LEU A 796 -8.26 4.65 -0.70
CA LEU A 796 -8.76 5.42 -1.84
C LEU A 796 -8.14 6.82 -1.90
N THR A 797 -8.16 7.57 -0.79
CA THR A 797 -7.56 8.92 -0.78
C THR A 797 -6.05 8.88 -0.99
N MET A 798 -5.35 7.83 -0.55
CA MET A 798 -3.93 7.66 -0.84
C MET A 798 -3.63 7.38 -2.32
N VAL A 799 -4.52 6.65 -2.98
CA VAL A 799 -4.38 6.23 -4.38
C VAL A 799 -4.81 7.34 -5.34
N LEU A 800 -5.87 8.09 -5.01
CA LEU A 800 -6.48 9.09 -5.88
C LEU A 800 -5.91 10.51 -5.71
N CYS A 801 -5.13 10.76 -4.65
CA CYS A 801 -4.59 12.08 -4.33
C CYS A 801 -3.11 12.05 -3.99
N ASP A 802 -2.41 13.12 -4.36
CA ASP A 802 -1.11 13.47 -3.80
C ASP A 802 -1.30 14.29 -2.50
N PRO A 803 -0.33 14.31 -1.57
CA PRO A 803 -0.40 15.18 -0.40
C PRO A 803 -0.67 16.65 -0.78
N GLY A 804 -1.67 17.28 -0.15
CA GLY A 804 -2.11 18.65 -0.46
C GLY A 804 -3.25 18.77 -1.46
N ASP A 805 -3.59 17.69 -2.20
CA ASP A 805 -4.84 17.59 -2.96
C ASP A 805 -6.05 17.60 -2.00
N ALA A 806 -7.24 17.87 -2.54
CA ALA A 806 -8.45 18.05 -1.75
C ALA A 806 -9.66 17.21 -2.22
N PHE A 807 -10.55 16.90 -1.29
CA PHE A 807 -11.88 16.34 -1.56
C PHE A 807 -12.96 17.26 -1.00
N LEU A 808 -14.05 17.44 -1.75
CA LEU A 808 -15.27 18.04 -1.21
C LEU A 808 -15.97 17.01 -0.31
N ILE A 809 -16.45 17.45 0.85
CA ILE A 809 -17.20 16.59 1.77
C ILE A 809 -18.37 17.36 2.41
N PRO A 810 -19.61 16.89 2.26
CA PRO A 810 -20.76 17.48 2.93
C PRO A 810 -20.66 17.33 4.45
N THR A 811 -20.98 18.40 5.20
CA THR A 811 -21.04 18.35 6.67
C THR A 811 -22.47 18.18 7.18
N PRO A 812 -22.68 17.47 8.29
CA PRO A 812 -21.65 16.91 9.15
C PRO A 812 -21.13 15.56 8.65
N PHE A 813 -19.99 15.13 9.18
CA PHE A 813 -19.40 13.82 8.88
C PHE A 813 -18.53 13.40 10.07
N SER A 814 -18.20 12.10 10.17
CA SER A 814 -17.42 11.58 11.30
C SER A 814 -16.00 12.16 11.36
N SER A 815 -15.53 12.56 12.54
CA SER A 815 -14.14 12.98 12.78
C SER A 815 -13.10 11.95 12.32
N GLY A 816 -13.48 10.67 12.23
CA GLY A 816 -12.62 9.61 11.69
C GLY A 816 -12.12 9.87 10.27
N PHE A 817 -12.91 10.57 9.43
CA PHE A 817 -12.47 10.98 8.09
C PHE A 817 -11.37 12.04 8.17
N THR A 818 -11.55 13.06 9.01
CA THR A 818 -10.54 14.11 9.25
C THR A 818 -9.25 13.52 9.81
N LEU A 819 -9.36 12.62 10.79
CA LEU A 819 -8.20 11.97 11.40
C LEU A 819 -7.42 11.16 10.36
N THR A 820 -8.12 10.34 9.57
CA THR A 820 -7.54 9.52 8.52
C THR A 820 -6.82 10.39 7.47
N ALA A 821 -7.50 11.45 7.01
CA ALA A 821 -6.97 12.37 6.03
C ALA A 821 -5.76 13.15 6.57
N ARG A 822 -5.82 13.65 7.81
CA ARG A 822 -4.74 14.43 8.44
C ARG A 822 -3.52 13.59 8.80
N LEU A 823 -3.70 12.35 9.26
CA LEU A 823 -2.58 11.53 9.74
C LEU A 823 -1.86 10.77 8.64
N TYR A 824 -2.60 10.24 7.67
CA TYR A 824 -2.03 9.31 6.69
C TYR A 824 -2.02 9.90 5.28
N SER A 825 -3.19 10.17 4.68
CA SER A 825 -3.24 10.52 3.27
C SER A 825 -2.79 11.95 2.99
N LYS A 826 -2.79 12.83 3.99
CA LYS A 826 -2.47 14.26 3.90
C LYS A 826 -3.33 14.98 2.85
N VAL A 827 -4.56 14.51 2.69
CA VAL A 827 -5.59 15.10 1.81
C VAL A 827 -6.39 16.11 2.61
N GLU A 828 -6.70 17.24 1.99
CA GLU A 828 -7.56 18.26 2.59
C GLU A 828 -9.03 17.92 2.37
N LEU A 829 -9.84 18.04 3.43
CA LEU A 829 -11.28 17.85 3.35
C LEU A 829 -11.96 19.22 3.34
N ILE A 830 -12.52 19.59 2.20
CA ILE A 830 -13.20 20.87 2.01
C ILE A 830 -14.67 20.72 2.37
N HIS A 831 -15.06 21.37 3.45
CA HIS A 831 -16.38 21.24 4.04
C HIS A 831 -17.44 21.94 3.19
N VAL A 832 -18.50 21.20 2.84
CA VAL A 832 -19.68 21.73 2.15
C VAL A 832 -20.86 21.71 3.12
N HIS A 833 -21.12 22.85 3.75
CA HIS A 833 -22.19 22.98 4.73
C HIS A 833 -23.57 22.93 4.07
N LEU A 834 -24.40 21.97 4.52
CA LEU A 834 -25.75 21.75 4.01
C LEU A 834 -26.67 22.93 4.34
N LEU A 835 -27.68 23.17 3.50
CA LEU A 835 -28.64 24.26 3.69
C LEU A 835 -29.86 23.80 4.49
N ARG A 836 -30.34 24.67 5.37
CA ARG A 836 -31.60 24.49 6.10
C ARG A 836 -32.78 24.84 5.19
N LYS A 837 -33.81 23.99 5.14
CA LYS A 837 -35.08 24.35 4.49
C LYS A 837 -35.81 25.32 5.42
N ILE A 838 -35.98 26.57 4.99
CA ILE A 838 -36.65 27.61 5.79
C ILE A 838 -38.16 27.37 5.74
N THR A 839 -38.72 26.72 6.74
CA THR A 839 -40.15 26.75 7.08
C THR A 839 -40.31 26.80 8.61
N GLU A 840 -41.43 27.34 9.11
CA GLU A 840 -41.70 27.71 10.52
C GLU A 840 -41.56 26.59 11.59
N ALA A 841 -41.24 25.36 11.20
CA ALA A 841 -40.94 24.26 12.13
C ALA A 841 -39.47 23.83 11.97
N ASP A 842 -38.71 23.94 13.05
CA ASP A 842 -37.29 23.58 13.18
C ASP A 842 -36.96 22.08 12.97
N THR A 843 -37.79 21.34 12.23
CA THR A 843 -37.84 19.87 12.17
C THR A 843 -37.55 19.27 10.78
N GLN A 844 -37.24 20.09 9.77
CA GLN A 844 -36.94 19.61 8.41
C GLN A 844 -35.43 19.31 8.20
N PRO A 845 -35.07 18.27 7.43
CA PRO A 845 -33.68 17.93 7.15
C PRO A 845 -33.01 19.00 6.27
N PHE A 846 -31.68 19.09 6.40
CA PHE A 846 -30.84 19.89 5.53
C PHE A 846 -30.80 19.30 4.12
N GLN A 847 -30.31 20.03 3.12
CA GLN A 847 -30.14 19.48 1.77
C GLN A 847 -28.78 19.84 1.20
N LEU A 848 -28.18 18.88 0.49
CA LEU A 848 -27.01 19.12 -0.34
C LEU A 848 -27.53 19.64 -1.68
N ILE A 849 -27.09 20.83 -2.07
CA ILE A 849 -27.50 21.46 -3.33
C ILE A 849 -26.27 21.64 -4.19
N VAL A 850 -26.37 21.35 -5.49
CA VAL A 850 -25.25 21.42 -6.44
C VAL A 850 -24.61 22.81 -6.45
N ASP A 851 -25.37 23.89 -6.32
CA ASP A 851 -24.82 25.26 -6.23
C ASP A 851 -23.82 25.45 -5.08
N LYS A 852 -23.99 24.73 -3.96
CA LYS A 852 -23.04 24.76 -2.84
C LYS A 852 -21.76 24.00 -3.17
N LEU A 853 -21.89 22.89 -3.90
CA LEU A 853 -20.73 22.14 -4.39
C LEU A 853 -19.95 22.97 -5.41
N GLU A 854 -20.62 23.64 -6.35
CA GLU A 854 -20.03 24.56 -7.32
C GLU A 854 -19.28 25.70 -6.62
N LYS A 855 -19.93 26.34 -5.64
CA LYS A 855 -19.31 27.43 -4.86
C LYS A 855 -18.06 26.95 -4.11
N ALA A 856 -18.16 25.83 -3.38
CA ALA A 856 -17.03 25.29 -2.61
C ALA A 856 -15.87 24.88 -3.53
N LEU A 857 -16.17 24.29 -4.68
CA LEU A 857 -15.16 23.94 -5.69
C LEU A 857 -14.47 25.18 -6.25
N LEU A 858 -15.21 26.24 -6.55
CA LEU A 858 -14.66 27.49 -7.05
C LEU A 858 -13.76 28.17 -6.01
N GLU A 859 -14.21 28.23 -4.75
CA GLU A 859 -13.42 28.78 -3.65
C GLU A 859 -12.13 27.98 -3.40
N ALA A 860 -12.21 26.65 -3.49
CA ALA A 860 -11.04 25.78 -3.40
C ALA A 860 -10.03 26.06 -4.52
N LYS A 861 -10.50 26.14 -5.77
CA LYS A 861 -9.68 26.46 -6.94
C LYS A 861 -9.04 27.85 -6.81
N PHE A 862 -9.80 28.84 -6.33
CA PHE A 862 -9.27 30.18 -6.07
C PHE A 862 -8.14 30.19 -5.04
N LYS A 863 -8.19 29.30 -4.04
CA LYS A 863 -7.11 29.08 -3.07
C LYS A 863 -5.97 28.19 -3.58
N GLY A 864 -5.92 27.91 -4.89
CA GLY A 864 -4.90 27.07 -5.52
C GLY A 864 -5.01 25.58 -5.18
N LYS A 865 -6.16 25.11 -4.66
CA LYS A 865 -6.34 23.71 -4.29
C LYS A 865 -6.72 22.86 -5.50
N LYS A 866 -6.02 21.73 -5.66
CA LYS A 866 -6.37 20.69 -6.64
C LYS A 866 -7.42 19.75 -6.04
N VAL A 867 -8.68 20.02 -6.34
CA VAL A 867 -9.79 19.17 -5.90
C VAL A 867 -9.90 17.94 -6.80
N ARG A 868 -9.79 16.75 -6.21
CA ARG A 868 -9.77 15.45 -6.92
C ARG A 868 -11.08 14.70 -6.83
N GLY A 869 -11.92 15.00 -5.84
CA GLY A 869 -13.16 14.26 -5.69
C GLY A 869 -14.19 14.85 -4.73
N LEU A 870 -15.28 14.10 -4.58
CA LEU A 870 -16.44 14.34 -3.74
C LEU A 870 -16.73 13.10 -2.90
N VAL A 871 -16.94 13.27 -1.60
CA VAL A 871 -17.41 12.21 -0.70
C VAL A 871 -18.91 12.37 -0.48
N LEU A 872 -19.67 11.29 -0.62
CA LEU A 872 -21.10 11.24 -0.34
C LEU A 872 -21.40 10.13 0.67
N PHE A 873 -22.42 10.34 1.49
CA PHE A 873 -22.92 9.36 2.47
C PHE A 873 -24.33 8.96 2.06
N ASN A 874 -24.62 7.66 1.95
CA ASN A 874 -25.91 7.17 1.45
C ASN A 874 -26.45 5.96 2.26
N PRO A 875 -27.62 6.07 2.90
CA PRO A 875 -28.39 7.29 3.10
C PRO A 875 -27.58 8.32 3.89
N ASN A 876 -27.75 9.60 3.57
CA ASN A 876 -27.04 10.67 4.26
C ASN A 876 -27.65 10.87 5.66
N ASN A 877 -27.23 10.07 6.63
CA ASN A 877 -27.74 10.17 8.00
C ASN A 877 -27.29 11.45 8.72
N PHE A 878 -26.41 12.26 8.11
CA PHE A 878 -25.67 13.27 8.82
C PHE A 878 -26.40 14.59 9.00
N MET A 879 -27.26 15.05 8.08
CA MET A 879 -28.20 16.16 8.33
C MET A 879 -28.97 16.51 7.08
N GLY A 880 -28.55 16.05 5.89
CA GLY A 880 -29.34 16.18 4.67
C GLY A 880 -29.69 14.88 4.01
N ASP A 881 -30.62 14.90 3.08
CA ASP A 881 -31.37 13.72 2.68
C ASP A 881 -31.09 13.49 1.19
N ILE A 882 -30.51 12.33 0.87
CA ILE A 882 -30.38 11.85 -0.52
C ILE A 882 -31.67 11.06 -0.76
N ASP A 883 -32.73 11.78 -1.08
CA ASP A 883 -34.10 11.25 -1.02
C ASP A 883 -34.51 10.45 -2.26
N SER A 884 -33.68 10.50 -3.30
CA SER A 884 -34.00 9.88 -4.57
C SER A 884 -32.76 9.52 -5.38
N LEU A 885 -32.95 8.56 -6.27
CA LEU A 885 -31.96 8.22 -7.30
C LEU A 885 -31.63 9.43 -8.20
N ASP A 886 -32.59 10.33 -8.41
CA ASP A 886 -32.39 11.55 -9.19
C ASP A 886 -31.41 12.52 -8.53
N SER A 887 -31.49 12.67 -7.20
CA SER A 887 -30.55 13.51 -6.44
C SER A 887 -29.13 12.95 -6.50
N LEU A 888 -28.97 11.62 -6.33
CA LEU A 888 -27.66 10.97 -6.53
C LEU A 888 -27.11 11.23 -7.93
N LYS A 889 -27.96 11.06 -8.95
CA LYS A 889 -27.57 11.30 -10.33
C LYS A 889 -27.13 12.73 -10.55
N GLU A 890 -27.80 13.71 -9.95
CA GLU A 890 -27.42 15.12 -10.03
C GLU A 890 -26.01 15.37 -9.48
N TYR A 891 -25.67 14.80 -8.32
CA TYR A 891 -24.33 14.93 -7.74
C TYR A 891 -23.25 14.22 -8.57
N LEU A 892 -23.58 13.06 -9.15
CA LEU A 892 -22.69 12.33 -10.06
C LEU A 892 -22.44 13.09 -11.36
N GLU A 893 -23.47 13.73 -11.93
CA GLU A 893 -23.32 14.59 -13.11
C GLU A 893 -22.52 15.85 -12.80
N PHE A 894 -22.69 16.45 -11.61
CA PHE A 894 -21.81 17.50 -11.13
C PHE A 894 -20.35 17.03 -11.08
N ALA A 895 -20.09 15.88 -10.45
CA ALA A 895 -18.73 15.36 -10.35
C ALA A 895 -18.10 15.07 -11.72
N LYS A 896 -18.87 14.46 -12.63
CA LYS A 896 -18.46 14.20 -14.01
C LYS A 896 -18.10 15.48 -14.75
N ARG A 897 -18.93 16.53 -14.68
CA ARG A 897 -18.67 17.83 -15.32
C ARG A 897 -17.34 18.45 -14.89
N HIS A 898 -16.91 18.17 -13.66
CA HIS A 898 -15.67 18.70 -13.08
C HIS A 898 -14.52 17.67 -13.01
N ASN A 899 -14.68 16.51 -13.65
CA ASN A 899 -13.70 15.41 -13.64
C ASN A 899 -13.30 14.93 -12.23
N LEU A 900 -14.26 14.87 -11.32
CA LEU A 900 -14.06 14.49 -9.92
C LEU A 900 -14.34 12.99 -9.70
N HIS A 901 -13.52 12.35 -8.87
CA HIS A 901 -13.86 11.03 -8.30
C HIS A 901 -14.98 11.18 -7.28
N VAL A 902 -15.85 10.18 -7.19
CA VAL A 902 -16.95 10.14 -6.22
C VAL A 902 -16.80 8.91 -5.34
N ILE A 903 -16.64 9.14 -4.04
CA ILE A 903 -16.62 8.09 -3.02
C ILE A 903 -17.97 8.11 -2.32
N ILE A 904 -18.72 7.01 -2.40
CA ILE A 904 -20.05 6.88 -1.81
C ILE A 904 -19.99 5.86 -0.68
N ASP A 905 -20.16 6.31 0.56
CA ASP A 905 -20.27 5.47 1.75
C ASP A 905 -21.71 4.96 1.89
N GLU A 906 -21.94 3.69 1.55
CA GLU A 906 -23.21 2.97 1.67
C GLU A 906 -23.26 2.01 2.88
N THR A 907 -22.41 2.24 3.89
CA THR A 907 -22.32 1.36 5.08
C THR A 907 -23.64 1.22 5.85
N SER A 908 -24.60 2.13 5.67
CA SER A 908 -25.88 2.15 6.39
C SER A 908 -27.05 1.55 5.60
N MET A 909 -26.81 0.88 4.47
CA MET A 909 -27.87 0.45 3.54
C MET A 909 -28.95 -0.49 4.13
N LEU A 910 -28.67 -1.19 5.23
CA LEU A 910 -29.65 -2.08 5.91
C LEU A 910 -30.30 -1.46 7.15
N SER A 911 -30.08 -0.16 7.39
CA SER A 911 -30.61 0.57 8.55
C SER A 911 -31.98 1.23 8.30
N GLU A 912 -32.72 0.75 7.31
CA GLU A 912 -34.05 1.28 6.98
C GLU A 912 -35.13 0.69 7.87
N PHE A 913 -35.88 1.56 8.55
CA PHE A 913 -36.95 1.10 9.42
C PHE A 913 -38.33 1.66 9.05
N HIS A 914 -38.44 2.73 8.26
CA HIS A 914 -39.71 3.22 7.74
C HIS A 914 -39.92 2.77 6.29
N ALA A 915 -41.00 2.03 6.00
CA ALA A 915 -41.25 1.49 4.66
C ALA A 915 -41.49 2.56 3.57
N SER A 916 -41.86 3.78 3.96
CA SER A 916 -42.10 4.88 3.03
C SER A 916 -40.83 5.61 2.58
N ILE A 917 -39.65 5.26 3.10
CA ILE A 917 -38.37 5.87 2.74
C ILE A 917 -37.45 4.73 2.27
N PRO A 918 -37.44 4.40 0.97
CA PRO A 918 -36.65 3.30 0.44
C PRO A 918 -35.20 3.70 0.16
N PHE A 919 -34.28 2.74 0.33
CA PHE A 919 -32.87 2.94 0.08
C PHE A 919 -32.62 2.88 -1.42
N HIS A 920 -31.91 3.88 -1.92
CA HIS A 920 -31.49 3.96 -3.31
C HIS A 920 -29.97 3.89 -3.37
N SER A 921 -29.43 2.73 -3.74
CA SER A 921 -28.00 2.60 -4.03
C SER A 921 -27.67 3.16 -5.41
N VAL A 922 -26.48 3.72 -5.54
CA VAL A 922 -25.89 4.06 -6.85
C VAL A 922 -25.75 2.82 -7.75
N LEU A 923 -25.58 1.64 -7.16
CA LEU A 923 -25.44 0.36 -7.89
C LEU A 923 -26.74 -0.07 -8.59
N ASN A 924 -27.90 0.50 -8.21
CA ASN A 924 -29.19 0.28 -8.89
C ASN A 924 -29.28 1.02 -10.25
N MET A 925 -28.38 1.97 -10.52
CA MET A 925 -28.46 2.76 -11.75
C MET A 925 -28.10 1.90 -12.97
N LYS A 926 -29.02 1.79 -13.94
CA LYS A 926 -28.78 1.13 -15.24
C LYS A 926 -27.59 1.72 -16.02
N SER A 927 -27.32 3.00 -15.81
CA SER A 927 -26.20 3.71 -16.43
C SER A 927 -25.68 4.76 -15.46
N LEU A 928 -24.46 4.54 -14.96
CA LEU A 928 -23.75 5.50 -14.13
C LEU A 928 -23.15 6.61 -15.01
N PRO A 929 -23.19 7.89 -14.58
CA PRO A 929 -22.59 8.98 -15.34
C PRO A 929 -21.12 8.77 -15.68
N ASP A 930 -20.34 8.26 -14.71
CA ASP A 930 -18.95 7.83 -14.87
C ASP A 930 -18.65 6.62 -13.96
N PRO A 931 -18.73 5.38 -14.47
CA PRO A 931 -18.48 4.17 -13.69
C PRO A 931 -17.04 4.06 -13.16
N ASN A 932 -16.04 4.59 -13.87
CA ASN A 932 -14.62 4.47 -13.52
C ASN A 932 -14.19 5.45 -12.43
N ARG A 933 -14.96 6.53 -12.24
CA ARG A 933 -14.73 7.52 -11.17
C ARG A 933 -15.72 7.40 -10.01
N THR A 934 -16.62 6.42 -10.05
CA THR A 934 -17.57 6.14 -8.97
C THR A 934 -17.08 4.93 -8.14
N HIS A 935 -16.90 5.14 -6.84
CA HIS A 935 -16.36 4.16 -5.91
C HIS A 935 -17.33 3.97 -4.74
N VAL A 936 -17.77 2.74 -4.49
CA VAL A 936 -18.75 2.43 -3.43
C VAL A 936 -18.05 1.75 -2.26
N ILE A 937 -18.27 2.28 -1.06
CA ILE A 937 -17.79 1.70 0.18
C ILE A 937 -18.97 1.03 0.89
N TRP A 938 -18.78 -0.21 1.31
CA TRP A 938 -19.72 -0.92 2.17
C TRP A 938 -18.98 -1.58 3.36
N GLY A 939 -19.73 -1.98 4.39
CA GLY A 939 -19.19 -2.61 5.59
C GLY A 939 -20.31 -3.04 6.53
N THR A 940 -19.97 -3.88 7.51
CA THR A 940 -20.96 -4.55 8.37
C THR A 940 -21.26 -3.80 9.67
N SER A 941 -20.42 -2.82 10.05
CA SER A 941 -20.52 -2.12 11.33
C SER A 941 -21.85 -1.40 11.54
N LYS A 942 -22.43 -0.82 10.48
CA LYS A 942 -23.74 -0.14 10.54
C LYS A 942 -24.87 -1.00 9.96
N SER A 943 -24.64 -1.77 8.90
CA SER A 943 -25.64 -2.67 8.31
C SER A 943 -26.08 -3.80 9.26
N PHE A 944 -25.11 -4.44 9.92
CA PHE A 944 -25.36 -5.57 10.82
C PHE A 944 -25.08 -5.23 12.29
N GLY A 945 -24.40 -4.13 12.61
CA GLY A 945 -24.03 -3.82 14.00
C GLY A 945 -22.84 -4.63 14.54
N ILE A 946 -22.14 -5.39 13.68
CA ILE A 946 -20.97 -6.20 14.05
C ILE A 946 -19.65 -5.46 13.82
N SER A 947 -19.50 -4.28 14.42
CA SER A 947 -18.30 -3.44 14.30
C SER A 947 -17.00 -4.16 14.70
N GLY A 948 -17.07 -5.10 15.63
CA GLY A 948 -15.97 -5.96 16.09
C GLY A 948 -15.45 -6.96 15.07
N PHE A 949 -16.16 -7.19 13.96
CA PHE A 949 -15.64 -7.99 12.84
C PHE A 949 -14.53 -7.28 12.09
N ARG A 950 -14.47 -5.95 12.17
CA ARG A 950 -13.48 -5.14 11.45
C ARG A 950 -13.50 -5.51 9.97
N PHE A 951 -14.54 -5.07 9.27
CA PHE A 951 -14.73 -5.35 7.84
C PHE A 951 -15.22 -4.12 7.05
N GLY A 952 -14.59 -3.88 5.91
CA GLY A 952 -15.06 -2.92 4.90
C GLY A 952 -14.66 -3.36 3.49
N THR A 953 -15.44 -2.93 2.51
CA THR A 953 -15.23 -3.29 1.10
C THR A 953 -15.30 -2.08 0.19
N LEU A 954 -14.46 -2.11 -0.84
CA LEU A 954 -14.56 -1.25 -2.02
C LEU A 954 -15.20 -2.02 -3.15
N TYR A 955 -16.17 -1.42 -3.82
CA TYR A 955 -16.58 -1.80 -5.17
C TYR A 955 -16.28 -0.67 -6.15
N THR A 956 -15.56 -0.96 -7.23
CA THR A 956 -15.30 0.02 -8.30
C THR A 956 -15.04 -0.65 -9.65
N HIS A 957 -15.50 -0.03 -10.74
CA HIS A 957 -15.24 -0.51 -12.10
C HIS A 957 -13.79 -0.24 -12.56
N ASN A 958 -13.07 0.62 -11.84
CA ASN A 958 -11.72 1.02 -12.20
C ASN A 958 -10.69 -0.02 -11.77
N LYS A 959 -10.20 -0.80 -12.71
CA LYS A 959 -9.22 -1.88 -12.47
C LYS A 959 -7.88 -1.36 -11.94
N GLU A 960 -7.48 -0.13 -12.27
CA GLU A 960 -6.26 0.47 -11.72
C GLU A 960 -6.42 0.78 -10.23
N VAL A 961 -7.58 1.33 -9.84
CA VAL A 961 -7.93 1.58 -8.44
C VAL A 961 -8.06 0.27 -7.67
N VAL A 962 -8.69 -0.78 -8.23
CA VAL A 962 -8.74 -2.12 -7.62
C VAL A 962 -7.33 -2.63 -7.31
N SER A 963 -6.43 -2.55 -8.30
CA SER A 963 -5.04 -3.00 -8.13
C SER A 963 -4.29 -2.19 -7.07
N ALA A 964 -4.40 -0.86 -7.11
CA ALA A 964 -3.67 0.03 -6.21
C ALA A 964 -4.20 -0.03 -4.77
N VAL A 965 -5.53 -0.10 -4.59
CA VAL A 965 -6.15 -0.28 -3.27
C VAL A 965 -5.88 -1.68 -2.73
N GLY A 966 -5.91 -2.71 -3.58
CA GLY A 966 -5.57 -4.08 -3.21
C GLY A 966 -4.17 -4.23 -2.61
N ALA A 967 -3.22 -3.37 -2.99
CA ALA A 967 -1.87 -3.34 -2.41
C ALA A 967 -1.85 -3.14 -0.89
N PHE A 968 -2.81 -2.37 -0.38
CA PHE A 968 -2.93 -2.08 1.05
C PHE A 968 -3.42 -3.28 1.86
N GLY A 969 -3.96 -4.32 1.20
CA GLY A 969 -4.28 -5.59 1.85
C GLY A 969 -3.10 -6.23 2.58
N PHE A 970 -1.87 -5.93 2.17
CA PHE A 970 -0.67 -6.33 2.89
C PHE A 970 -0.68 -5.88 4.37
N LEU A 971 -1.19 -4.67 4.65
CA LEU A 971 -1.29 -4.09 6.00
C LEU A 971 -2.71 -4.15 6.59
N HIS A 972 -3.75 -4.18 5.76
CA HIS A 972 -5.16 -4.03 6.16
C HIS A 972 -6.03 -5.27 5.94
N SER A 973 -5.44 -6.42 5.60
CA SER A 973 -6.21 -7.67 5.45
C SER A 973 -6.82 -8.13 6.77
N ILE A 974 -7.97 -8.79 6.65
CA ILE A 974 -8.69 -9.41 7.77
C ILE A 974 -8.48 -10.91 7.77
N SER A 975 -8.66 -11.55 8.93
CA SER A 975 -8.34 -12.98 9.07
C SER A 975 -9.21 -13.88 8.18
N GLY A 976 -8.63 -14.97 7.65
CA GLY A 976 -9.36 -15.95 6.83
C GLY A 976 -10.61 -16.49 7.53
N ILE A 977 -10.54 -16.75 8.84
CA ILE A 977 -11.68 -17.18 9.65
C ILE A 977 -12.80 -16.12 9.69
N THR A 978 -12.44 -14.85 9.84
CA THR A 978 -13.42 -13.75 9.81
C THR A 978 -14.07 -13.67 8.42
N GLN A 979 -13.28 -13.81 7.37
CA GLN A 979 -13.79 -13.83 5.99
C GLN A 979 -14.75 -14.99 5.77
N HIS A 980 -14.45 -16.17 6.28
CA HIS A 980 -15.32 -17.34 6.19
C HIS A 980 -16.65 -17.10 6.92
N LYS A 981 -16.62 -16.67 8.19
CA LYS A 981 -17.84 -16.38 8.96
C LYS A 981 -18.70 -15.30 8.28
N LEU A 982 -18.09 -14.26 7.73
CA LEU A 982 -18.80 -13.25 6.94
C LEU A 982 -19.45 -13.86 5.70
N CYS A 983 -18.71 -14.65 4.93
CA CYS A 983 -19.26 -15.33 3.75
C CYS A 983 -20.49 -16.16 4.11
N ARG A 984 -20.42 -16.98 5.16
CA ARG A 984 -21.54 -17.80 5.64
C ARG A 984 -22.73 -16.97 6.12
N LEU A 985 -22.49 -15.85 6.80
CA LEU A 985 -23.54 -14.92 7.20
C LEU A 985 -24.25 -14.33 5.97
N LEU A 986 -23.49 -13.85 4.98
CA LEU A 986 -24.04 -13.20 3.78
C LEU A 986 -24.77 -14.19 2.85
N GLN A 987 -24.38 -15.46 2.85
CA GLN A 987 -25.03 -16.53 2.10
C GLN A 987 -26.43 -16.89 2.65
N ASP A 988 -26.66 -16.67 3.94
CA ASP A 988 -27.89 -17.05 4.64
C ASP A 988 -29.02 -16.03 4.40
N ARG A 989 -29.38 -15.84 3.13
CA ARG A 989 -30.39 -14.84 2.73
C ARG A 989 -31.75 -15.11 3.34
N GLU A 990 -32.12 -16.37 3.49
CA GLU A 990 -33.38 -16.75 4.12
C GLU A 990 -33.46 -16.23 5.56
N TRP A 991 -32.39 -16.44 6.35
CA TRP A 991 -32.30 -15.89 7.70
C TRP A 991 -32.27 -14.36 7.70
N ILE A 992 -31.53 -13.73 6.78
CA ILE A 992 -31.44 -12.28 6.71
C ILE A 992 -32.81 -11.66 6.40
N ASP A 993 -33.49 -12.14 5.35
CA ASP A 993 -34.72 -11.56 4.83
C ASP A 993 -35.94 -11.89 5.69
N ASN A 994 -36.01 -13.11 6.23
CA ASN A 994 -37.18 -13.56 6.99
C ASN A 994 -37.05 -13.36 8.49
N MET A 995 -35.84 -13.19 9.04
CA MET A 995 -35.62 -13.10 10.48
C MET A 995 -34.90 -11.81 10.89
N TYR A 996 -33.69 -11.55 10.40
CA TYR A 996 -32.90 -10.39 10.83
C TYR A 996 -33.52 -9.06 10.41
N LEU A 997 -33.78 -8.83 9.12
CA LEU A 997 -34.29 -7.54 8.62
C LEU A 997 -35.67 -7.19 9.19
N PRO A 998 -36.67 -8.10 9.25
CA PRO A 998 -37.97 -7.79 9.84
C PRO A 998 -37.87 -7.47 11.33
N THR A 999 -37.07 -8.25 12.08
CA THR A 999 -36.87 -8.02 13.52
C THR A 999 -36.13 -6.71 13.77
N ASN A 1000 -35.07 -6.45 13.01
CA ASN A 1000 -34.31 -5.21 13.10
C ASN A 1000 -35.19 -3.99 12.83
N ARG A 1001 -35.97 -4.02 11.74
CA ARG A 1001 -36.94 -2.97 11.40
C ARG A 1001 -37.93 -2.72 12.53
N SER A 1002 -38.51 -3.77 13.09
CA SER A 1002 -39.48 -3.66 14.20
C SER A 1002 -38.84 -3.05 15.46
N ARG A 1003 -37.68 -3.57 15.88
CA ARG A 1003 -36.96 -3.07 17.06
C ARG A 1003 -36.47 -1.63 16.87
N MET A 1004 -36.01 -1.26 15.68
CA MET A 1004 -35.63 0.12 15.36
C MET A 1004 -36.83 1.07 15.40
N GLN A 1005 -37.98 0.69 14.83
CA GLN A 1005 -39.22 1.48 14.91
C GLN A 1005 -39.64 1.70 16.37
N GLU A 1006 -39.54 0.67 17.21
CA GLU A 1006 -39.87 0.77 18.63
C GLU A 1006 -38.92 1.69 19.39
N ALA A 1007 -37.61 1.50 19.24
CA ALA A 1007 -36.59 2.34 19.87
C ALA A 1007 -36.71 3.81 19.41
N HIS A 1008 -36.89 4.03 18.10
CA HIS A 1008 -37.11 5.36 17.53
C HIS A 1008 -38.38 6.02 18.10
N ARG A 1009 -39.49 5.29 18.17
CA ARG A 1009 -40.75 5.82 18.75
C ARG A 1009 -40.59 6.15 20.23
N TYR A 1010 -39.90 5.30 20.98
CA TYR A 1010 -39.63 5.51 22.40
C TYR A 1010 -38.82 6.80 22.62
N ILE A 1011 -37.67 6.92 21.94
CA ILE A 1011 -36.77 8.06 22.15
C ILE A 1011 -37.42 9.38 21.71
N THR A 1012 -38.11 9.39 20.56
CA THR A 1012 -38.75 10.61 20.04
C THR A 1012 -39.92 11.05 20.90
N ASN A 1013 -40.70 10.14 21.48
CA ASN A 1013 -41.75 10.49 22.46
C ASN A 1013 -41.16 11.06 23.76
N LYS A 1014 -40.02 10.54 24.22
CA LYS A 1014 -39.32 11.07 25.39
C LYS A 1014 -38.76 12.46 25.13
N LEU A 1015 -38.10 12.68 24.00
CA LEU A 1015 -37.61 14.01 23.62
C LEU A 1015 -38.74 15.04 23.50
N LYS A 1016 -39.89 14.66 22.92
CA LYS A 1016 -41.10 15.51 22.91
C LYS A 1016 -41.58 15.86 24.32
N THR A 1017 -41.55 14.90 25.24
CA THR A 1017 -41.94 15.12 26.64
C THR A 1017 -40.97 16.07 27.35
N LEU A 1018 -39.68 15.93 27.07
CA LEU A 1018 -38.61 16.80 27.57
C LEU A 1018 -38.57 18.17 26.86
N LYS A 1019 -39.39 18.37 25.82
CA LYS A 1019 -39.40 19.56 24.95
C LYS A 1019 -38.05 19.83 24.28
N VAL A 1020 -37.24 18.79 24.05
CA VAL A 1020 -35.97 18.90 23.33
C VAL A 1020 -36.26 18.81 21.83
N PRO A 1021 -35.93 19.84 21.02
CA PRO A 1021 -36.09 19.76 19.56
C PRO A 1021 -35.14 18.73 18.95
N PHE A 1022 -35.59 18.04 17.90
CA PHE A 1022 -34.78 17.04 17.19
C PHE A 1022 -35.18 16.90 15.73
N LEU A 1023 -34.27 16.39 14.91
CA LEU A 1023 -34.52 16.00 13.52
C LEU A 1023 -35.02 14.55 13.48
N SER A 1024 -36.30 14.37 13.19
CA SER A 1024 -36.92 13.04 13.03
C SER A 1024 -36.71 12.51 11.63
N ARG A 1025 -36.25 11.26 11.48
CA ARG A 1025 -36.08 10.58 10.19
C ARG A 1025 -36.60 9.14 10.22
N GLY A 1026 -36.86 8.57 9.04
CA GLY A 1026 -37.35 7.19 8.89
C GLY A 1026 -36.27 6.14 8.58
N SER A 1027 -35.00 6.55 8.55
CA SER A 1027 -33.83 5.68 8.29
C SER A 1027 -32.64 6.14 9.13
N GLY A 1028 -31.67 5.23 9.33
CA GLY A 1028 -30.44 5.49 10.08
C GLY A 1028 -30.46 4.99 11.53
N LEU A 1029 -29.32 5.15 12.21
CA LEU A 1029 -29.07 4.59 13.56
C LEU A 1029 -29.20 5.62 14.69
N TYR A 1030 -29.29 6.89 14.34
CA TYR A 1030 -29.22 8.00 15.28
C TYR A 1030 -30.13 9.15 14.87
N ILE A 1031 -30.39 10.03 15.82
CA ILE A 1031 -31.12 11.29 15.64
C ILE A 1031 -30.24 12.45 16.10
N TRP A 1032 -30.45 13.61 15.47
CA TRP A 1032 -29.82 14.86 15.90
C TRP A 1032 -30.76 15.61 16.82
N VAL A 1033 -30.32 15.88 18.03
CA VAL A 1033 -31.03 16.70 19.02
C VAL A 1033 -30.41 18.08 19.05
N ASN A 1034 -31.24 19.10 19.22
CA ASN A 1034 -30.83 20.49 19.32
C ASN A 1034 -30.96 20.92 20.79
N LEU A 1035 -29.82 21.11 21.43
CA LEU A 1035 -29.67 21.54 22.81
C LEU A 1035 -29.18 23.00 22.91
N LYS A 1036 -29.32 23.78 21.83
CA LYS A 1036 -28.88 25.17 21.77
C LYS A 1036 -29.45 26.05 22.90
N GLU A 1037 -30.67 25.78 23.35
CA GLU A 1037 -31.31 26.53 24.45
C GLU A 1037 -30.64 26.29 25.81
N TYR A 1038 -29.83 25.24 25.95
CA TYR A 1038 -29.05 24.94 27.15
C TYR A 1038 -27.64 25.55 27.13
N LEU A 1039 -27.29 26.30 26.08
CA LEU A 1039 -25.98 26.95 25.93
C LEU A 1039 -26.12 28.47 26.12
N ASP A 1040 -25.49 29.00 27.16
CA ASP A 1040 -25.46 30.44 27.45
C ASP A 1040 -24.04 30.92 27.83
N PRO A 1041 -23.29 31.54 26.90
CA PRO A 1041 -23.66 31.92 25.54
C PRO A 1041 -23.65 30.72 24.56
N CYS A 1042 -24.48 30.76 23.52
CA CYS A 1042 -24.52 29.73 22.49
C CYS A 1042 -23.22 29.66 21.66
N THR A 1043 -22.26 28.87 22.14
CA THR A 1043 -20.89 28.74 21.58
C THR A 1043 -20.47 27.27 21.53
N PHE A 1044 -19.44 26.95 20.75
CA PHE A 1044 -18.88 25.60 20.74
C PHE A 1044 -18.15 25.26 22.04
N GLU A 1045 -17.68 26.27 22.76
CA GLU A 1045 -17.07 26.14 24.08
C GLU A 1045 -18.11 25.65 25.10
N GLU A 1046 -19.27 26.31 25.16
CA GLU A 1046 -20.40 25.86 25.98
C GLU A 1046 -20.93 24.47 25.55
N GLU A 1047 -20.96 24.16 24.24
CA GLU A 1047 -21.31 22.81 23.76
C GLU A 1047 -20.36 21.74 24.35
N GLN A 1048 -19.07 22.02 24.45
CA GLN A 1048 -18.11 21.10 25.04
C GLN A 1048 -18.24 21.00 26.56
N LEU A 1049 -18.61 22.09 27.25
CA LEU A 1049 -18.93 22.04 28.68
C LEU A 1049 -20.17 21.18 28.94
N LEU A 1050 -21.22 21.34 28.14
CA LEU A 1050 -22.41 20.49 28.20
C LEU A 1050 -22.08 19.02 27.90
N TYR A 1051 -21.22 18.76 26.92
CA TYR A 1051 -20.73 17.41 26.64
C TYR A 1051 -20.01 16.79 27.84
N ARG A 1052 -19.11 17.52 28.50
CA ARG A 1052 -18.44 17.07 29.74
C ARG A 1052 -19.44 16.81 30.85
N HIS A 1053 -20.48 17.64 30.98
CA HIS A 1053 -21.54 17.41 31.95
C HIS A 1053 -22.28 16.08 31.70
N PHE A 1054 -22.55 15.71 30.44
CA PHE A 1054 -23.08 14.38 30.12
C PHE A 1054 -22.10 13.26 30.53
N LEU A 1055 -20.81 13.43 30.23
CA LEU A 1055 -19.79 12.44 30.56
C LEU A 1055 -19.66 12.22 32.08
N ASP A 1056 -19.68 13.30 32.88
CA ASP A 1056 -19.67 13.25 34.34
C ASP A 1056 -20.90 12.51 34.89
N ASN A 1057 -22.03 12.61 34.20
CA ASN A 1057 -23.27 11.86 34.47
C ASN A 1057 -23.33 10.50 33.76
N LYS A 1058 -22.17 9.95 33.37
CA LYS A 1058 -22.03 8.60 32.78
C LYS A 1058 -22.75 8.40 31.44
N LEU A 1059 -23.00 9.47 30.69
CA LEU A 1059 -23.62 9.43 29.36
C LEU A 1059 -22.68 10.00 28.31
N LEU A 1060 -22.32 9.19 27.31
CA LEU A 1060 -21.54 9.65 26.16
C LEU A 1060 -22.49 9.93 24.98
N LEU A 1061 -22.65 11.21 24.66
CA LEU A 1061 -23.30 11.71 23.44
C LEU A 1061 -22.25 12.27 22.47
N ALA A 1062 -22.56 12.36 21.19
CA ALA A 1062 -21.63 12.90 20.20
C ALA A 1062 -21.91 14.41 19.96
N PRO A 1063 -21.07 15.34 20.41
CA PRO A 1063 -21.27 16.78 20.16
C PRO A 1063 -21.09 17.12 18.68
N GLY A 1064 -21.85 18.09 18.19
CA GLY A 1064 -21.86 18.51 16.78
C GLY A 1064 -20.51 19.05 16.31
N LYS A 1065 -19.74 19.70 17.19
CA LYS A 1065 -18.35 20.11 16.94
C LYS A 1065 -17.49 18.94 16.44
N ALA A 1066 -17.63 17.75 17.04
CA ALA A 1066 -16.88 16.56 16.65
C ALA A 1066 -17.24 16.05 15.25
N TYR A 1067 -18.35 16.52 14.68
CA TYR A 1067 -18.84 16.14 13.35
C TYR A 1067 -18.80 17.30 12.35
N MET A 1068 -18.08 18.38 12.66
CA MET A 1068 -17.95 19.56 11.81
C MET A 1068 -19.30 20.26 11.53
N CYS A 1069 -20.24 20.21 12.48
CA CYS A 1069 -21.46 21.03 12.42
C CYS A 1069 -21.09 22.51 12.32
N LYS A 1070 -21.87 23.27 11.55
CA LYS A 1070 -21.64 24.71 11.35
C LYS A 1070 -22.04 25.56 12.57
N GLU A 1071 -23.02 25.09 13.33
CA GLU A 1071 -23.61 25.80 14.46
C GLU A 1071 -23.51 24.92 15.73
N PRO A 1072 -23.24 25.52 16.90
CA PRO A 1072 -23.21 24.80 18.17
C PRO A 1072 -24.62 24.43 18.66
N GLY A 1073 -24.66 23.47 19.59
CA GLY A 1073 -25.88 22.98 20.25
C GLY A 1073 -26.45 21.72 19.63
N TRP A 1074 -25.86 21.19 18.55
CA TRP A 1074 -26.31 19.94 17.96
C TRP A 1074 -25.61 18.76 18.64
N PHE A 1075 -26.36 17.74 19.04
CA PHE A 1075 -25.82 16.48 19.54
C PHE A 1075 -26.41 15.32 18.78
N ARG A 1076 -25.58 14.33 18.49
CA ARG A 1076 -25.99 13.08 17.87
C ARG A 1076 -26.24 12.03 18.95
N LEU A 1077 -27.44 11.43 18.90
CA LEU A 1077 -27.89 10.40 19.82
C LEU A 1077 -28.26 9.14 19.03
N THR A 1078 -27.47 8.08 19.19
CA THR A 1078 -27.76 6.75 18.65
C THR A 1078 -28.86 6.09 19.48
N PHE A 1079 -29.97 5.77 18.83
CA PHE A 1079 -31.12 5.14 19.50
C PHE A 1079 -31.14 3.62 19.34
N THR A 1080 -30.20 3.05 18.59
CA THR A 1080 -30.12 1.61 18.34
C THR A 1080 -29.32 0.85 19.42
N ASP A 1081 -29.68 1.06 20.69
CA ASP A 1081 -29.12 0.34 21.85
C ASP A 1081 -30.22 -0.47 22.56
N LYS A 1082 -29.84 -1.34 23.51
CA LYS A 1082 -30.77 -2.18 24.28
C LYS A 1082 -31.82 -1.31 25.00
N PRO A 1083 -33.12 -1.67 25.00
CA PRO A 1083 -34.18 -0.84 25.56
C PRO A 1083 -33.97 -0.40 27.01
N LEU A 1084 -33.36 -1.25 27.85
CA LEU A 1084 -33.07 -0.90 29.23
C LEU A 1084 -31.99 0.19 29.32
N ARG A 1085 -30.92 0.08 28.53
CA ARG A 1085 -29.87 1.12 28.45
C ARG A 1085 -30.42 2.45 27.96
N LEU A 1086 -31.32 2.44 26.97
CA LEU A 1086 -31.99 3.67 26.52
C LEU A 1086 -32.87 4.28 27.61
N LYS A 1087 -33.54 3.47 28.43
CA LYS A 1087 -34.32 3.95 29.58
C LYS A 1087 -33.42 4.59 30.63
N VAL A 1088 -32.31 3.94 30.98
CA VAL A 1088 -31.34 4.46 31.96
C VAL A 1088 -30.68 5.74 31.46
N ALA A 1089 -30.31 5.82 30.18
CA ALA A 1089 -29.69 7.01 29.59
C ALA A 1089 -30.62 8.22 29.49
N ILE A 1090 -31.95 8.02 29.53
CA ILE A 1090 -32.94 9.10 29.46
C ILE A 1090 -33.30 9.66 30.84
N VAL A 1091 -33.15 8.85 31.89
CA VAL A 1091 -33.25 9.29 33.29
C VAL A 1091 -32.00 10.09 33.61
#